data_AF-A0A497HA54-F1
#
_entry.id   AF-A0A497HA54-F1
#
_cell.length_a   1.000
_cell.length_b   1.000
_cell.length_c   1.000
_cell.angle_alpha   90.00
_cell.angle_beta   90.00
_cell.angle_gamma   90.00
#
_symmetry.space_group_name_H-M   'P 1'
#
loop_
_entity.id
_entity.type
_entity.pdbx_description
1 polymer ?
#
loop_
_entity_poly.entity_id
_entity_poly.type
_entity_poly.pdbx_seq_one_letter_code
_entity_poly.pdbx_strand_id
1 'polypeptide(L)'
;MGEIKDMKKNISLLLIVVLIFSGIEINNLAGKVSGDLNKKLVISIPFPEDYRIVNSSDGQKIEMKGFNYLIIPGKPLLPSKKVLIALPPDAKVESITIEGLNATQLPGVYNIISTPPIIPLGDLDLQKYESLQKEWRENKEETYLSNQSYPSVMGRFLGIGTLRRYLYASVSLSPFIYYPRLGLLIHYNGARITINYSIQRYLQPKIEESKIDNLADEGASKLFINYQQIKDLYISSLNKDRESYDYVIITTSDLFDAINSSNFLGWKKSLGYNVKIVFISDELVTSQQGVDLAERIRNFLRNYYLPWGIKYVLLVGDYKTIPMRYCIPDPEAGEIPTDYYYADLSFPDTDSWDLDDDGIYGEYGEDAPDFLADVYVGRIPTSDPDRIIYTLNKIVAFEKDTGEWKHHALNAGAFFYFTDEIQGHPATDGATCMHLIETEIMDNWIISHYSEQEGLETSVYKWKPLNEENFTSDWRNNCYSVVNWAAHGWTNRVARKVWFRDDGNNIPETSEIAWYNFISTSSSLDDDYPSIVFAISCKVGSPEPYPAGRLGVDLLTKPFFGASVGIISSTRTPYGSSNWPSIPGGAESICLEFNRYMIKGKEKIGEALYDSKYKCNLNYSLNHYAEYCNMFIFNLYGDPSMILEGVSSSIPSIDIIKPGDAIYFNNKKIMDFSTPIIIGPIDVTVNVSDNIYGIERVEFYIDDELRYSDEEKPYSWKWDEKVFFKHTIKVVAYNEIGNYAIDETRAWKFL
;
A
#
# COMPACT_ATOMS: atom_id res chain seq x y z
N MET A 1 36.50 -26.81 -24.96
CA MET A 1 37.61 -26.07 -24.33
C MET A 1 37.48 -24.60 -24.74
N GLY A 2 37.07 -23.65 -23.91
CA GLY A 2 36.56 -23.66 -22.55
C GLY A 2 35.57 -22.51 -22.40
N GLU A 3 34.59 -22.70 -21.54
CA GLU A 3 33.55 -21.74 -21.16
C GLU A 3 34.16 -20.54 -20.44
N ILE A 4 33.80 -19.32 -20.87
CA ILE A 4 33.96 -18.11 -20.06
C ILE A 4 32.65 -17.96 -19.28
N LYS A 5 32.69 -18.37 -18.01
CA LYS A 5 31.64 -18.10 -17.03
C LYS A 5 31.60 -16.60 -16.77
N ASP A 6 30.48 -15.98 -17.14
CA ASP A 6 30.08 -14.66 -16.69
C ASP A 6 29.83 -14.70 -15.18
N MET A 7 30.77 -14.16 -14.42
CA MET A 7 30.67 -14.05 -12.97
C MET A 7 29.94 -12.74 -12.66
N LYS A 8 28.62 -12.86 -12.40
CA LYS A 8 27.80 -11.80 -11.81
C LYS A 8 28.54 -11.23 -10.59
N LYS A 9 29.07 -10.01 -10.73
CA LYS A 9 29.67 -9.24 -9.64
C LYS A 9 28.52 -8.72 -8.76
N ASN A 10 28.10 -9.53 -7.78
CA ASN A 10 27.32 -9.04 -6.66
C ASN A 10 28.22 -8.12 -5.83
N ILE A 11 28.09 -6.81 -6.00
CA ILE A 11 28.70 -5.82 -5.10
C ILE A 11 27.85 -5.83 -3.83
N SER A 12 28.31 -6.56 -2.81
CA SER A 12 27.79 -6.43 -1.45
C SER A 12 28.22 -5.07 -0.90
N LEU A 13 27.27 -4.13 -0.78
CA LEU A 13 27.45 -2.84 -0.13
C LEU A 13 27.71 -3.08 1.36
N LEU A 14 28.92 -2.76 1.85
CA LEU A 14 29.27 -2.92 3.26
C LEU A 14 28.75 -1.70 4.05
N LEU A 15 27.59 -1.82 4.68
CA LEU A 15 27.07 -0.80 5.61
C LEU A 15 27.83 -0.93 6.95
N ILE A 16 28.64 0.07 7.32
CA ILE A 16 29.30 0.11 8.63
C ILE A 16 28.38 0.86 9.60
N VAL A 17 27.74 0.12 10.51
CA VAL A 17 26.98 0.65 11.65
C VAL A 17 27.80 0.40 12.90
N VAL A 18 28.16 1.46 13.63
CA VAL A 18 28.85 1.34 14.92
C VAL A 18 27.86 1.70 16.02
N LEU A 19 27.37 0.69 16.73
CA LEU A 19 26.61 0.86 17.97
C LEU A 19 27.62 1.03 19.12
N ILE A 20 27.82 2.26 19.59
CA ILE A 20 28.60 2.49 20.82
C ILE A 20 27.62 2.43 21.99
N PHE A 21 27.49 1.25 22.60
CA PHE A 21 26.97 1.15 23.95
C PHE A 21 28.08 1.64 24.88
N SER A 22 27.96 2.84 25.44
CA SER A 22 28.76 3.21 26.61
C SER A 22 28.38 2.24 27.73
N GLY A 23 29.29 1.28 28.00
CA GLY A 23 29.10 0.27 29.01
C GLY A 23 29.02 0.88 30.40
N ILE A 24 28.07 0.41 31.20
CA ILE A 24 28.16 0.48 32.66
C ILE A 24 28.02 -0.96 33.16
N GLU A 25 29.06 -1.41 33.88
CA GLU A 25 29.08 -2.66 34.63
C GLU A 25 27.86 -2.74 35.56
N ILE A 26 27.12 -3.84 35.44
CA ILE A 26 26.07 -4.19 36.40
C ILE A 26 26.78 -4.74 37.64
N ASN A 27 27.14 -3.85 38.57
CA ASN A 27 27.41 -4.26 39.95
C ASN A 27 26.08 -4.37 40.70
N ASN A 28 25.82 -5.56 41.24
CA ASN A 28 24.72 -5.87 42.15
C ASN A 28 24.63 -4.85 43.28
N LEU A 29 23.73 -3.89 43.18
CA LEU A 29 23.27 -3.08 44.30
C LEU A 29 21.76 -2.87 44.16
N ALA A 30 21.02 -3.46 45.09
CA ALA A 30 19.63 -3.17 45.34
C ALA A 30 19.50 -1.69 45.75
N GLY A 31 19.19 -0.83 44.78
CA GLY A 31 18.98 0.60 44.98
C GLY A 31 18.20 1.20 43.80
N LYS A 32 17.10 1.89 44.09
CA LYS A 32 16.28 2.61 43.10
C LYS A 32 17.13 3.66 42.37
N VAL A 33 17.31 3.49 41.06
CA VAL A 33 17.77 4.57 40.15
C VAL A 33 16.83 4.60 38.96
N SER A 34 15.94 5.58 38.91
CA SER A 34 15.33 6.05 37.66
C SER A 34 16.31 7.02 37.02
N GLY A 35 16.72 6.77 35.78
CA GLY A 35 17.56 7.69 35.03
C GLY A 35 17.44 7.44 33.55
N ASP A 36 17.32 8.52 32.78
CA ASP A 36 17.39 8.47 31.32
C ASP A 36 18.79 8.06 30.89
N LEU A 37 18.88 6.96 30.14
CA LEU A 37 20.13 6.51 29.55
C LEU A 37 20.28 7.16 28.18
N ASN A 38 21.08 8.21 28.10
CA ASN A 38 21.47 8.82 26.82
C ASN A 38 22.34 7.83 26.03
N LYS A 39 21.87 7.50 24.84
CA LYS A 39 22.51 6.60 23.88
C LYS A 39 22.69 7.30 22.54
N LYS A 40 23.53 6.68 21.70
CA LYS A 40 23.89 7.21 20.38
C LYS A 40 23.86 6.10 19.34
N LEU A 41 23.13 6.32 18.26
CA LEU A 41 23.09 5.48 17.07
C LEU A 41 23.79 6.22 15.92
N VAL A 42 24.79 5.60 15.31
CA VAL A 42 25.53 6.18 14.17
C VAL A 42 25.42 5.26 12.95
N ILE A 43 24.92 5.82 11.85
CA ILE A 43 24.71 5.11 10.59
C ILE A 43 25.44 5.85 9.48
N SER A 44 26.24 5.13 8.70
CA SER A 44 26.87 5.68 7.49
C SER A 44 26.24 5.05 6.25
N ILE A 45 25.78 5.89 5.33
CA ILE A 45 25.09 5.49 4.10
C ILE A 45 25.98 5.91 2.92
N PRO A 46 26.58 4.98 2.19
CA PRO A 46 27.27 5.31 0.94
C PRO A 46 26.24 5.69 -0.13
N PHE A 47 26.57 6.67 -0.95
CA PHE A 47 25.81 7.01 -2.15
C PHE A 47 26.39 6.26 -3.36
N PRO A 48 25.55 5.79 -4.30
CA PRO A 48 26.01 5.18 -5.54
C PRO A 48 26.95 6.11 -6.31
N GLU A 49 28.06 5.58 -6.81
CA GLU A 49 28.97 6.35 -7.71
C GLU A 49 28.39 6.47 -9.13
N ASP A 50 27.47 5.58 -9.50
CA ASP A 50 26.83 5.55 -10.82
C ASP A 50 25.72 6.61 -10.93
N TYR A 51 26.09 7.82 -11.38
CA TYR A 51 25.16 8.84 -11.85
C TYR A 51 25.52 9.31 -13.26
N ARG A 52 24.54 9.90 -13.96
CA ARG A 52 24.72 10.48 -15.30
C ARG A 52 24.20 11.91 -15.32
N ILE A 53 24.89 12.77 -16.04
CA ILE A 53 24.42 14.13 -16.34
C ILE A 53 23.93 14.12 -17.78
N VAL A 54 22.63 14.25 -17.95
CA VAL A 54 21.95 14.20 -19.25
C VAL A 54 21.65 15.62 -19.70
N ASN A 55 22.01 15.95 -20.93
CA ASN A 55 21.72 17.26 -21.52
C ASN A 55 20.36 17.23 -22.21
N SER A 56 19.60 18.32 -22.07
CA SER A 56 18.37 18.62 -22.82
C SER A 56 18.41 20.05 -23.37
N SER A 57 17.35 20.47 -24.08
CA SER A 57 17.19 21.84 -24.56
C SER A 57 17.16 22.87 -23.41
N ASP A 58 16.62 22.48 -22.25
CA ASP A 58 16.35 23.39 -21.13
C ASP A 58 17.48 23.43 -20.09
N GLY A 59 18.49 22.57 -20.24
CA GLY A 59 19.62 22.46 -19.32
C GLY A 59 20.07 21.03 -19.12
N GLN A 60 20.48 20.72 -17.89
CA GLN A 60 21.04 19.43 -17.51
C GLN A 60 20.22 18.79 -16.39
N LYS A 61 20.07 17.47 -16.45
CA LYS A 61 19.42 16.64 -15.44
C LYS A 61 20.42 15.63 -14.90
N ILE A 62 20.41 15.39 -13.59
CA ILE A 62 21.25 14.37 -12.95
C ILE A 62 20.39 13.13 -12.71
N GLU A 63 20.71 12.03 -13.37
CA GLU A 63 20.06 10.75 -13.14
C GLU A 63 20.94 9.89 -12.23
N MET A 64 20.36 9.41 -11.13
CA MET A 64 21.09 8.63 -10.12
C MET A 64 20.26 7.42 -9.70
N LYS A 65 20.83 6.22 -9.84
CA LYS A 65 20.09 4.97 -9.58
C LYS A 65 19.63 4.89 -8.13
N GLY A 66 18.33 4.59 -7.93
CA GLY A 66 17.74 4.43 -6.60
C GLY A 66 17.51 5.74 -5.86
N PHE A 67 17.66 6.87 -6.55
CA PHE A 67 17.28 8.21 -6.12
C PHE A 67 16.20 8.75 -7.07
N ASN A 68 15.33 9.58 -6.53
CA ASN A 68 14.35 10.37 -7.27
C ASN A 68 14.73 11.83 -7.08
N TYR A 69 13.79 12.76 -7.03
CA TYR A 69 14.10 14.20 -7.04
C TYR A 69 13.47 14.96 -5.87
N LEU A 70 14.10 16.07 -5.49
CA LEU A 70 13.45 17.11 -4.72
C LEU A 70 12.46 17.86 -5.63
N ILE A 71 11.17 17.63 -5.41
CA ILE A 71 10.11 18.29 -6.19
C ILE A 71 9.67 19.54 -5.43
N ILE A 72 10.35 20.67 -5.67
CA ILE A 72 9.92 22.00 -5.23
C ILE A 72 9.85 22.89 -6.47
N PRO A 73 8.66 23.35 -6.89
CA PRO A 73 8.49 24.15 -8.11
C PRO A 73 9.49 25.30 -8.21
N GLY A 74 10.20 25.39 -9.34
CA GLY A 74 11.14 26.46 -9.65
C GLY A 74 12.55 26.25 -9.09
N LYS A 75 12.73 25.36 -8.11
CA LYS A 75 14.05 25.03 -7.56
C LYS A 75 14.78 24.00 -8.45
N PRO A 76 16.13 23.88 -8.39
CA PRO A 76 16.89 22.92 -9.17
C PRO A 76 16.45 21.45 -8.95
N LEU A 77 16.27 20.70 -10.03
CA LEU A 77 15.87 19.30 -10.01
C LEU A 77 17.06 18.39 -9.63
N LEU A 78 17.27 18.21 -8.32
CA LEU A 78 18.39 17.44 -7.78
C LEU A 78 17.98 16.07 -7.23
N PRO A 79 18.84 15.04 -7.37
CA PRO A 79 18.59 13.74 -6.79
C PRO A 79 18.40 13.77 -5.27
N SER A 80 17.39 13.07 -4.78
CA SER A 80 17.08 12.93 -3.36
C SER A 80 16.43 11.59 -3.04
N LYS A 81 16.56 11.18 -1.78
CA LYS A 81 15.98 9.96 -1.25
C LYS A 81 15.61 10.13 0.22
N LYS A 82 14.40 9.70 0.59
CA LYS A 82 14.05 9.48 1.99
C LYS A 82 14.58 8.13 2.46
N VAL A 83 15.11 8.10 3.67
CA VAL A 83 15.67 6.91 4.32
C VAL A 83 15.02 6.77 5.68
N LEU A 84 14.54 5.56 5.97
CA LEU A 84 13.97 5.22 7.27
C LEU A 84 14.99 4.44 8.10
N ILE A 85 15.17 4.88 9.34
CA ILE A 85 16.08 4.29 10.31
C ILE A 85 15.26 3.80 11.48
N ALA A 86 15.20 2.49 11.68
CA ALA A 86 14.55 1.93 12.86
C ALA A 86 15.34 2.32 14.12
N LEU A 87 14.61 2.67 15.17
CA LEU A 87 15.11 3.05 16.49
C LEU A 87 14.87 1.90 17.48
N PRO A 88 15.53 1.87 18.64
CA PRO A 88 15.17 0.90 19.66
C PRO A 88 13.74 1.12 20.14
N PRO A 89 13.06 0.08 20.69
CA PRO A 89 11.79 0.27 21.38
C PRO A 89 11.90 1.39 22.43
N ASP A 90 10.83 2.19 22.54
CA ASP A 90 10.70 3.29 23.51
C ASP A 90 11.78 4.38 23.44
N ALA A 91 12.51 4.48 22.32
CA ALA A 91 13.52 5.51 22.15
C ALA A 91 12.87 6.89 21.96
N LYS A 92 13.29 7.87 22.76
CA LYS A 92 12.97 9.27 22.54
C LYS A 92 14.15 9.96 21.85
N VAL A 93 13.93 10.48 20.65
CA VAL A 93 14.97 11.19 19.89
C VAL A 93 15.24 12.55 20.54
N GLU A 94 16.50 12.80 20.93
CA GLU A 94 16.94 14.06 21.52
C GLU A 94 17.56 14.99 20.48
N SER A 95 18.29 14.44 19.51
CA SER A 95 18.83 15.20 18.37
C SER A 95 19.28 14.28 17.25
N ILE A 96 19.25 14.80 16.02
CA ILE A 96 19.81 14.15 14.84
C ILE A 96 20.79 15.10 14.15
N THR A 97 21.98 14.61 13.83
CA THR A 97 22.95 15.33 12.98
C THR A 97 23.26 14.53 11.73
N ILE A 98 23.35 15.22 10.59
CA ILE A 98 23.59 14.63 9.28
C ILE A 98 24.81 15.32 8.67
N GLU A 99 25.84 14.53 8.36
CA GLU A 99 27.12 15.00 7.83
C GLU A 99 27.36 14.38 6.45
N GLY A 100 27.71 15.21 5.46
CA GLY A 100 28.15 14.72 4.15
C GLY A 100 29.58 14.18 4.18
N LEU A 101 29.82 13.06 3.50
CA LEU A 101 31.12 12.40 3.45
C LEU A 101 31.79 12.62 2.09
N ASN A 102 33.09 12.90 2.11
CA ASN A 102 33.96 13.01 0.93
C ASN A 102 33.42 13.97 -0.15
N ALA A 103 33.06 15.19 0.25
CA ALA A 103 32.56 16.21 -0.66
C ALA A 103 33.60 16.52 -1.76
N THR A 104 33.17 16.45 -3.02
CA THR A 104 34.00 16.74 -4.19
C THR A 104 33.26 17.71 -5.11
N GLN A 105 33.92 18.80 -5.49
CA GLN A 105 33.39 19.67 -6.54
C GLN A 105 33.59 19.01 -7.90
N LEU A 106 32.52 18.86 -8.67
CA LEU A 106 32.62 18.35 -10.03
C LEU A 106 33.23 19.41 -10.96
N PRO A 107 34.10 19.01 -11.90
CA PRO A 107 34.71 19.95 -12.84
C PRO A 107 33.67 20.47 -13.83
N GLY A 108 33.73 21.76 -14.18
CA GLY A 108 32.87 22.37 -15.19
C GLY A 108 31.88 23.40 -14.64
N VAL A 109 31.01 23.87 -15.52
CA VAL A 109 29.91 24.80 -15.20
C VAL A 109 28.62 24.11 -15.64
N TYR A 110 27.69 23.97 -14.70
CA TYR A 110 26.45 23.23 -14.86
C TYR A 110 25.26 24.17 -14.94
N ASN A 111 24.26 23.79 -15.73
CA ASN A 111 22.96 24.45 -15.77
C ASN A 111 21.88 23.41 -15.45
N ILE A 112 21.65 23.14 -14.16
CA ILE A 112 20.66 22.13 -13.75
C ILE A 112 19.25 22.67 -14.02
N ILE A 113 18.39 21.88 -14.65
CA ILE A 113 16.99 22.27 -14.93
C ILE A 113 16.22 22.49 -13.63
N SER A 114 15.23 23.39 -13.66
CA SER A 114 14.32 23.60 -12.54
C SER A 114 13.21 22.56 -12.54
N THR A 115 12.77 22.13 -11.36
CA THR A 115 11.54 21.35 -11.19
C THR A 115 10.36 22.14 -11.78
N PRO A 116 9.52 21.53 -12.64
CA PRO A 116 8.37 22.20 -13.23
C PRO A 116 7.26 22.41 -12.17
N PRO A 117 6.25 23.23 -12.47
CA PRO A 117 5.12 23.40 -11.55
C PRO A 117 4.29 22.12 -11.47
N ILE A 118 3.75 21.85 -10.28
CA ILE A 118 2.76 20.80 -10.05
C ILE A 118 1.41 21.35 -10.52
N ILE A 119 0.65 20.54 -11.26
CA ILE A 119 -0.61 20.98 -11.89
C ILE A 119 -1.79 20.22 -11.28
N PRO A 120 -2.93 20.89 -11.03
CA PRO A 120 -4.17 20.18 -10.72
C PRO A 120 -4.59 19.35 -11.93
N LEU A 121 -5.17 18.16 -11.72
CA LEU A 121 -5.73 17.31 -12.77
C LEU A 121 -7.26 17.44 -12.77
N GLY A 122 -7.72 18.67 -12.97
CA GLY A 122 -9.14 19.03 -13.00
C GLY A 122 -9.40 20.24 -13.88
N ASP A 123 -10.63 20.77 -13.83
CA ASP A 123 -10.99 22.01 -14.51
C ASP A 123 -9.98 23.11 -14.15
N LEU A 124 -9.49 23.83 -15.17
CA LEU A 124 -8.49 24.86 -15.00
C LEU A 124 -9.08 26.06 -14.26
N ASP A 125 -8.88 26.10 -12.95
CA ASP A 125 -8.96 27.34 -12.19
C ASP A 125 -7.76 28.21 -12.58
N LEU A 126 -7.99 29.15 -13.50
CA LEU A 126 -6.95 30.07 -14.00
C LEU A 126 -6.28 30.83 -12.86
N GLN A 127 -7.00 31.16 -11.78
CA GLN A 127 -6.42 31.87 -10.65
C GLN A 127 -5.45 30.99 -9.86
N LYS A 128 -5.83 29.73 -9.57
CA LYS A 128 -4.94 28.76 -8.90
C LYS A 128 -3.76 28.39 -9.79
N TYR A 129 -3.98 28.24 -11.09
CA TYR A 129 -2.89 27.99 -12.02
C TYR A 129 -1.90 29.18 -12.07
N GLU A 130 -2.39 30.41 -12.17
CA GLU A 130 -1.54 31.61 -12.14
C GLU A 130 -0.76 31.74 -10.83
N SER A 131 -1.35 31.36 -9.69
CA SER A 131 -0.65 31.36 -8.40
C SER A 131 0.49 30.34 -8.37
N LEU A 132 0.25 29.11 -8.82
CA LEU A 132 1.27 28.05 -8.94
C LEU A 132 2.40 28.45 -9.90
N GLN A 133 2.08 29.10 -11.02
CA GLN A 133 3.10 29.62 -11.95
C GLN A 133 3.88 30.78 -11.36
N LYS A 134 3.21 31.67 -10.63
CA LYS A 134 3.86 32.79 -9.95
C LYS A 134 4.86 32.26 -8.93
N GLU A 135 4.45 31.32 -8.10
CA GLU A 135 5.35 30.63 -7.14
C GLU A 135 6.56 30.03 -7.86
N TRP A 136 6.33 29.26 -8.94
CA TRP A 136 7.42 28.67 -9.72
C TRP A 136 8.40 29.73 -10.25
N ARG A 137 7.91 30.83 -10.83
CA ARG A 137 8.76 31.91 -11.35
C ARG A 137 9.56 32.59 -10.25
N GLU A 138 8.90 32.93 -9.14
CA GLU A 138 9.53 33.58 -7.99
C GLU A 138 10.61 32.68 -7.37
N ASN A 139 10.30 31.41 -7.14
CA ASN A 139 11.25 30.42 -6.64
C ASN A 139 12.45 30.25 -7.58
N LYS A 140 12.21 30.21 -8.90
CA LYS A 140 13.25 30.07 -9.91
C LYS A 140 14.15 31.30 -9.94
N GLU A 141 13.59 32.49 -9.99
CA GLU A 141 14.34 33.75 -9.99
C GLU A 141 15.18 33.88 -8.71
N GLU A 142 14.56 33.67 -7.54
CA GLU A 142 15.22 33.71 -6.24
C GLU A 142 16.41 32.74 -6.17
N THR A 143 16.25 31.52 -6.69
CA THR A 143 17.26 30.46 -6.55
C THR A 143 18.38 30.59 -7.58
N TYR A 144 18.03 30.80 -8.85
CA TYR A 144 19.01 30.83 -9.94
C TYR A 144 19.85 32.10 -9.97
N LEU A 145 19.36 33.21 -9.40
CA LEU A 145 20.12 34.45 -9.25
C LEU A 145 20.89 34.53 -7.92
N SER A 146 20.71 33.56 -7.02
CA SER A 146 21.37 33.51 -5.73
C SER A 146 22.76 32.86 -5.79
N ASN A 147 23.68 33.33 -4.95
CA ASN A 147 24.97 32.69 -4.69
C ASN A 147 24.90 31.60 -3.61
N GLN A 148 23.71 31.34 -3.06
CA GLN A 148 23.50 30.29 -2.07
C GLN A 148 23.41 28.92 -2.73
N SER A 149 23.75 27.88 -1.96
CA SER A 149 23.56 26.49 -2.37
C SER A 149 22.11 26.06 -2.30
N TYR A 150 21.72 25.16 -3.20
CA TYR A 150 20.49 24.38 -3.16
C TYR A 150 20.78 22.86 -3.27
N PRO A 151 20.18 22.01 -2.41
CA PRO A 151 19.60 22.42 -1.14
C PRO A 151 20.67 23.10 -0.25
N SER A 152 20.23 23.87 0.74
CA SER A 152 21.14 24.56 1.68
C SER A 152 21.95 23.58 2.54
N VAL A 153 21.44 22.37 2.74
CA VAL A 153 22.06 21.27 3.48
C VAL A 153 21.87 19.96 2.72
N MET A 154 22.83 19.05 2.85
CA MET A 154 22.83 17.74 2.19
C MET A 154 21.71 16.83 2.70
N GLY A 155 21.31 16.94 3.98
CA GLY A 155 20.22 16.15 4.53
C GLY A 155 19.40 16.86 5.58
N ARG A 156 18.17 16.38 5.77
CA ARG A 156 17.18 16.94 6.70
C ARG A 156 16.52 15.81 7.50
N PHE A 157 16.26 16.06 8.77
CA PHE A 157 15.35 15.23 9.56
C PHE A 157 13.91 15.60 9.17
N LEU A 158 13.07 14.58 8.95
CA LEU A 158 11.68 14.76 8.52
C LEU A 158 10.68 14.48 9.63
N GLY A 159 11.03 13.65 10.61
CA GLY A 159 10.12 13.25 11.69
C GLY A 159 10.39 11.84 12.18
N ILE A 160 9.64 11.45 13.21
CA ILE A 160 9.55 10.07 13.70
C ILE A 160 8.20 9.48 13.29
N GLY A 161 8.09 8.16 13.30
CA GLY A 161 6.87 7.43 12.97
C GLY A 161 6.95 6.00 13.46
N THR A 162 5.89 5.22 13.24
CA THR A 162 5.91 3.78 13.51
C THR A 162 5.44 2.98 12.30
N LEU A 163 6.08 1.83 12.08
CA LEU A 163 5.52 0.76 11.26
C LEU A 163 5.15 -0.37 12.21
N ARG A 164 3.89 -0.37 12.64
CA ARG A 164 3.38 -1.18 13.73
C ARG A 164 4.27 -1.06 14.96
N ARG A 165 4.96 -2.14 15.32
CA ARG A 165 5.90 -2.16 16.45
C ARG A 165 7.19 -1.38 16.23
N TYR A 166 7.59 -1.15 14.99
CA TYR A 166 8.89 -0.57 14.70
C TYR A 166 8.82 0.96 14.73
N LEU A 167 9.43 1.55 15.75
CA LEU A 167 9.68 2.98 15.81
C LEU A 167 10.81 3.33 14.82
N TYR A 168 10.65 4.42 14.07
CA TYR A 168 11.69 4.87 13.13
C TYR A 168 11.85 6.39 13.12
N ALA A 169 13.01 6.83 12.64
CA ALA A 169 13.31 8.20 12.24
C ALA A 169 13.41 8.27 10.71
N SER A 170 12.80 9.30 10.12
CA SER A 170 12.84 9.58 8.69
C SER A 170 13.80 10.73 8.39
N VAL A 171 14.68 10.55 7.41
CA VAL A 171 15.59 11.59 6.93
C VAL A 171 15.57 11.68 5.41
N SER A 172 15.70 12.89 4.87
CA SER A 172 15.92 13.13 3.45
C SER A 172 17.41 13.38 3.20
N LEU A 173 17.95 12.80 2.12
CA LEU A 173 19.35 12.92 1.73
C LEU A 173 19.46 13.31 0.25
N SER A 174 20.25 14.34 -0.03
CA SER A 174 20.53 14.87 -1.37
C SER A 174 22.02 14.75 -1.67
N PRO A 175 22.46 13.79 -2.51
CA PRO A 175 23.89 13.57 -2.80
C PRO A 175 24.60 14.76 -3.45
N PHE A 176 23.84 15.71 -3.99
CA PHE A 176 24.35 16.88 -4.68
C PHE A 176 23.92 18.17 -4.00
N ILE A 177 24.84 19.13 -3.95
CA ILE A 177 24.57 20.53 -3.66
C ILE A 177 24.97 21.36 -4.89
N TYR A 178 24.06 22.21 -5.36
CA TYR A 178 24.24 23.06 -6.53
C TYR A 178 24.29 24.53 -6.14
N TYR A 179 25.23 25.30 -6.68
CA TYR A 179 25.31 26.76 -6.56
C TYR A 179 24.88 27.36 -7.90
N PRO A 180 23.59 27.74 -8.04
CA PRO A 180 23.00 28.00 -9.35
C PRO A 180 23.66 29.13 -10.13
N ARG A 181 23.91 30.27 -9.49
CA ARG A 181 24.53 31.42 -10.15
C ARG A 181 25.97 31.18 -10.63
N LEU A 182 26.69 30.29 -9.95
CA LEU A 182 28.06 29.93 -10.28
C LEU A 182 28.15 28.71 -11.20
N GLY A 183 27.06 27.96 -11.36
CA GLY A 183 27.01 26.68 -12.05
C GLY A 183 27.92 25.61 -11.39
N LEU A 184 28.15 25.68 -10.08
CA LEU A 184 29.02 24.72 -9.37
C LEU A 184 28.21 23.60 -8.74
N LEU A 185 28.70 22.36 -8.87
CA LEU A 185 28.05 21.19 -8.30
C LEU A 185 29.01 20.47 -7.35
N ILE A 186 28.59 20.26 -6.11
CA ILE A 186 29.29 19.47 -5.10
C ILE A 186 28.59 18.13 -4.98
N HIS A 187 29.35 17.04 -5.10
CA HIS A 187 28.90 15.67 -4.89
C HIS A 187 29.45 15.12 -3.58
N TYR A 188 28.62 14.46 -2.80
CA TYR A 188 29.02 13.69 -1.63
C TYR A 188 29.04 12.19 -1.99
N ASN A 189 29.98 11.41 -1.47
CA ASN A 189 30.00 9.96 -1.69
C ASN A 189 29.18 9.20 -0.64
N GLY A 190 28.59 9.90 0.33
CA GLY A 190 27.74 9.31 1.34
C GLY A 190 27.34 10.30 2.43
N ALA A 191 26.58 9.81 3.39
CA ALA A 191 26.12 10.53 4.55
C ALA A 191 26.48 9.78 5.84
N ARG A 192 26.77 10.50 6.91
CA ARG A 192 26.78 9.97 8.28
C ARG A 192 25.64 10.62 9.06
N ILE A 193 24.80 9.79 9.64
CA ILE A 193 23.66 10.18 10.47
C ILE A 193 23.97 9.76 11.89
N THR A 194 23.87 10.70 12.81
CA THR A 194 24.00 10.46 14.26
C THR A 194 22.69 10.81 14.92
N ILE A 195 22.09 9.83 15.61
CA ILE A 195 20.87 9.99 16.39
C ILE A 195 21.24 9.84 17.86
N ASN A 196 21.10 10.92 18.63
CA ASN A 196 21.16 10.86 20.08
C ASN A 196 19.74 10.65 20.60
N TYR A 197 19.57 9.67 21.47
CA TYR A 197 18.25 9.31 22.00
C TYR A 197 18.36 8.89 23.46
N SER A 198 17.27 9.05 24.21
CA SER A 198 17.11 8.52 25.55
C SER A 198 16.19 7.30 25.53
N ILE A 199 16.34 6.41 26.51
CA ILE A 199 15.39 5.32 26.78
C ILE A 199 14.87 5.53 28.20
N GLN A 200 13.56 5.68 28.35
CA GLN A 200 12.94 5.66 29.67
C GLN A 200 12.89 4.23 30.20
N ARG A 201 13.69 3.93 31.23
CA ARG A 201 13.53 2.69 32.00
C ARG A 201 12.37 2.86 32.97
N TYR A 202 11.19 2.35 32.61
CA TYR A 202 10.10 2.26 33.58
C TYR A 202 10.47 1.27 34.71
N LEU A 203 10.55 1.79 35.93
CA LEU A 203 10.69 1.01 37.17
C LEU A 203 9.30 0.49 37.61
N GLN A 204 8.58 -0.25 36.76
CA GLN A 204 7.50 -1.15 37.15
C GLN A 204 7.38 -2.30 36.13
N PRO A 205 7.11 -3.54 36.58
CA PRO A 205 6.93 -4.67 35.67
C PRO A 205 5.56 -4.62 35.00
N LYS A 206 5.54 -4.95 33.69
CA LYS A 206 4.41 -5.05 32.75
C LYS A 206 4.03 -3.78 31.97
N ILE A 207 4.88 -3.37 31.02
CA ILE A 207 4.38 -3.46 29.63
C ILE A 207 4.47 -4.95 29.33
N GLU A 208 3.31 -5.59 29.19
CA GLU A 208 3.23 -7.03 28.99
C GLU A 208 4.23 -7.44 27.89
N GLU A 209 5.12 -8.38 28.19
CA GLU A 209 5.89 -9.11 27.17
C GLU A 209 4.97 -9.70 26.09
N SER A 210 3.67 -9.81 26.38
CA SER A 210 2.62 -10.07 25.41
C SER A 210 2.07 -8.78 24.81
N LYS A 211 2.29 -8.57 23.51
CA LYS A 211 1.34 -8.06 22.50
C LYS A 211 2.08 -7.40 21.34
N ILE A 212 2.87 -8.18 20.62
CA ILE A 212 3.45 -7.70 19.38
C ILE A 212 3.33 -8.82 18.33
N ASP A 213 2.56 -8.55 17.27
CA ASP A 213 2.55 -9.40 16.07
C ASP A 213 3.82 -9.19 15.23
N ASN A 214 4.04 -10.09 14.27
CA ASN A 214 5.18 -10.06 13.35
C ASN A 214 4.74 -9.66 11.94
N LEU A 215 3.56 -9.03 11.78
CA LEU A 215 2.97 -8.74 10.46
C LEU A 215 3.79 -7.73 9.67
N ALA A 216 4.48 -6.81 10.36
CA ALA A 216 5.33 -5.80 9.72
C ALA A 216 6.76 -6.26 9.45
N ASP A 217 7.18 -7.47 9.83
CA ASP A 217 8.60 -7.86 9.80
C ASP A 217 9.19 -7.85 8.39
N GLU A 218 8.45 -8.39 7.43
CA GLU A 218 8.87 -8.39 6.02
C GLU A 218 8.96 -6.96 5.49
N GLY A 219 7.92 -6.14 5.72
CA GLY A 219 7.91 -4.72 5.36
C GLY A 219 9.10 -3.99 5.98
N ALA A 220 9.25 -4.06 7.31
CA ALA A 220 10.36 -3.47 8.06
C ALA A 220 11.74 -3.87 7.49
N SER A 221 11.91 -5.12 7.07
CA SER A 221 13.16 -5.60 6.47
C SER A 221 13.48 -4.97 5.10
N LYS A 222 12.45 -4.57 4.34
CA LYS A 222 12.57 -3.88 3.06
C LYS A 222 12.74 -2.36 3.24
N LEU A 223 12.17 -1.80 4.31
CA LEU A 223 12.06 -0.35 4.51
C LEU A 223 13.19 0.25 5.36
N PHE A 224 13.60 -0.43 6.43
CA PHE A 224 14.59 0.11 7.36
C PHE A 224 16.01 -0.32 6.98
N ILE A 225 16.88 0.68 6.76
CA ILE A 225 18.25 0.43 6.33
C ILE A 225 19.12 -0.28 7.38
N ASN A 226 18.70 -0.26 8.65
CA ASN A 226 19.38 -0.88 9.78
C ASN A 226 18.55 -2.00 10.44
N TYR A 227 17.59 -2.59 9.71
CA TYR A 227 16.70 -3.62 10.23
C TYR A 227 17.46 -4.78 10.89
N GLN A 228 18.49 -5.31 10.23
CA GLN A 228 19.24 -6.48 10.72
C GLN A 228 19.94 -6.22 12.05
N GLN A 229 20.32 -4.97 12.34
CA GLN A 229 21.01 -4.58 13.56
C GLN A 229 20.06 -4.39 14.75
N ILE A 230 18.76 -4.19 14.48
CA ILE A 230 17.80 -3.76 15.49
C ILE A 230 16.63 -4.71 15.72
N LYS A 231 16.36 -5.61 14.76
CA LYS A 231 15.26 -6.58 14.84
C LYS A 231 15.26 -7.37 16.15
N ASP A 232 16.43 -7.71 16.68
CA ASP A 232 16.57 -8.50 17.91
C ASP A 232 16.19 -7.72 19.18
N LEU A 233 16.08 -6.38 19.10
CA LEU A 233 15.52 -5.54 20.18
C LEU A 233 14.00 -5.60 20.21
N TYR A 234 13.37 -5.93 19.08
CA TYR A 234 11.94 -6.10 18.92
C TYR A 234 11.55 -7.55 19.17
N ILE A 235 11.77 -8.03 20.41
CA ILE A 235 11.46 -9.41 20.80
C ILE A 235 9.95 -9.61 20.82
N SER A 236 9.44 -10.53 19.99
CA SER A 236 8.06 -11.00 20.05
C SER A 236 7.93 -12.12 21.08
N SER A 237 7.10 -11.96 22.10
CA SER A 237 6.55 -13.10 22.84
C SER A 237 5.08 -13.27 22.43
N LEU A 238 4.81 -14.26 21.59
CA LEU A 238 3.45 -14.65 21.23
C LEU A 238 2.88 -15.44 22.40
N ASN A 239 2.08 -14.77 23.22
CA ASN A 239 1.26 -15.46 24.20
C ASN A 239 0.17 -16.23 23.41
N LYS A 240 0.22 -17.57 23.44
CA LYS A 240 -0.68 -18.44 22.65
C LYS A 240 -2.16 -18.32 23.06
N ASP A 241 -2.44 -17.73 24.21
CA ASP A 241 -3.79 -17.61 24.79
C ASP A 241 -4.45 -16.23 24.54
N ARG A 242 -3.95 -15.42 23.59
CA ARG A 242 -4.53 -14.09 23.30
C ARG A 242 -5.68 -14.16 22.29
N GLU A 243 -6.73 -13.35 22.52
CA GLU A 243 -7.70 -13.04 21.47
C GLU A 243 -6.98 -12.40 20.28
N SER A 244 -7.25 -12.91 19.07
CA SER A 244 -6.68 -12.41 17.83
C SER A 244 -7.77 -12.22 16.78
N TYR A 245 -7.77 -11.03 16.17
CA TYR A 245 -8.70 -10.66 15.11
C TYR A 245 -7.91 -9.87 14.07
N ASP A 246 -7.47 -10.55 13.02
CA ASP A 246 -6.68 -9.96 11.93
C ASP A 246 -7.54 -9.17 10.92
N TYR A 247 -8.87 -9.30 11.02
CA TYR A 247 -9.84 -8.57 10.23
C TYR A 247 -10.93 -7.96 11.13
N VAL A 248 -11.03 -6.63 11.17
CA VAL A 248 -12.06 -5.92 11.96
C VAL A 248 -13.04 -5.21 11.03
N ILE A 249 -14.34 -5.35 11.29
CA ILE A 249 -15.40 -4.59 10.65
C ILE A 249 -15.94 -3.57 11.66
N ILE A 250 -15.88 -2.28 11.33
CA ILE A 250 -16.43 -1.20 12.15
C ILE A 250 -17.72 -0.70 11.52
N THR A 251 -18.81 -0.73 12.29
CA THR A 251 -20.17 -0.44 11.79
C THR A 251 -21.10 0.05 12.90
N THR A 252 -22.38 0.27 12.61
CA THR A 252 -23.44 0.47 13.60
C THR A 252 -24.25 -0.80 13.82
N SER A 253 -24.95 -0.88 14.96
CA SER A 253 -25.89 -1.97 15.24
C SER A 253 -26.96 -2.13 14.15
N ASP A 254 -27.43 -1.00 13.60
CA ASP A 254 -28.54 -0.98 12.65
C ASP A 254 -28.15 -1.53 11.27
N LEU A 255 -26.84 -1.56 10.97
CA LEU A 255 -26.30 -2.15 9.74
C LEU A 255 -25.81 -3.59 9.93
N PHE A 256 -25.87 -4.14 11.16
CA PHE A 256 -25.40 -5.49 11.45
C PHE A 256 -26.12 -6.54 10.62
N ASP A 257 -27.45 -6.46 10.52
CA ASP A 257 -28.26 -7.46 9.81
C ASP A 257 -27.91 -7.52 8.32
N ALA A 258 -27.57 -6.38 7.69
CA ALA A 258 -27.11 -6.33 6.31
C ALA A 258 -25.78 -7.07 6.11
N ILE A 259 -24.85 -6.93 7.05
CA ILE A 259 -23.56 -7.64 7.00
C ILE A 259 -23.77 -9.13 7.26
N ASN A 260 -24.53 -9.47 8.30
CA ASN A 260 -24.76 -10.85 8.74
C ASN A 260 -25.58 -11.69 7.76
N SER A 261 -26.47 -11.05 6.99
CA SER A 261 -27.26 -11.73 5.94
C SER A 261 -26.51 -11.90 4.61
N SER A 262 -25.36 -11.24 4.44
CA SER A 262 -24.48 -11.45 3.29
C SER A 262 -23.62 -12.71 3.44
N ASN A 263 -23.04 -13.18 2.34
CA ASN A 263 -22.09 -14.30 2.33
C ASN A 263 -20.68 -13.93 2.84
N PHE A 264 -20.44 -12.66 3.16
CA PHE A 264 -19.11 -12.09 3.38
C PHE A 264 -18.41 -12.66 4.61
N LEU A 265 -19.07 -12.69 5.77
CA LEU A 265 -18.46 -13.18 7.01
C LEU A 265 -18.06 -14.65 6.90
N GLY A 266 -18.92 -15.48 6.29
CA GLY A 266 -18.65 -16.90 6.07
C GLY A 266 -17.47 -17.09 5.11
N TRP A 267 -17.43 -16.33 4.03
CA TRP A 267 -16.34 -16.37 3.06
C TRP A 267 -15.00 -15.95 3.67
N LYS A 268 -14.92 -14.82 4.36
CA LYS A 268 -13.68 -14.37 5.00
C LYS A 268 -13.17 -15.35 6.06
N LYS A 269 -14.05 -15.93 6.86
CA LYS A 269 -13.67 -17.02 7.78
C LYS A 269 -13.14 -18.26 7.04
N SER A 270 -13.72 -18.60 5.88
CA SER A 270 -13.22 -19.71 5.06
C SER A 270 -11.84 -19.46 4.44
N LEU A 271 -11.44 -18.19 4.28
CA LEU A 271 -10.08 -17.78 3.89
C LEU A 271 -9.10 -17.73 5.07
N GLY A 272 -9.54 -18.12 6.28
CA GLY A 272 -8.71 -18.15 7.49
C GLY A 272 -8.70 -16.87 8.31
N TYR A 273 -9.47 -15.83 7.95
CA TYR A 273 -9.53 -14.60 8.73
C TYR A 273 -10.32 -14.78 10.04
N ASN A 274 -9.77 -14.26 11.12
CA ASN A 274 -10.44 -14.11 12.40
C ASN A 274 -11.21 -12.79 12.42
N VAL A 275 -12.43 -12.81 11.89
CA VAL A 275 -13.26 -11.61 11.72
C VAL A 275 -13.93 -11.19 13.03
N LYS A 276 -13.75 -9.92 13.43
CA LYS A 276 -14.48 -9.27 14.53
C LYS A 276 -15.32 -8.12 14.01
N ILE A 277 -16.58 -8.06 14.43
CA ILE A 277 -17.43 -6.88 14.25
C ILE A 277 -17.35 -6.04 15.52
N VAL A 278 -17.13 -4.74 15.36
CA VAL A 278 -17.09 -3.74 16.42
C VAL A 278 -18.11 -2.65 16.08
N PHE A 279 -19.01 -2.38 17.02
CA PHE A 279 -19.96 -1.29 16.86
C PHE A 279 -19.38 0.01 17.39
N ILE A 280 -19.67 1.13 16.73
CA ILE A 280 -19.29 2.46 17.26
C ILE A 280 -19.94 2.78 18.62
N SER A 281 -21.00 2.05 18.99
CA SER A 281 -21.68 2.13 20.29
C SER A 281 -21.06 1.21 21.35
N ASP A 282 -20.12 0.34 20.99
CA ASP A 282 -19.48 -0.55 21.96
C ASP A 282 -18.66 0.25 22.96
N GLU A 283 -18.56 -0.24 24.20
CA GLU A 283 -17.71 0.36 25.24
C GLU A 283 -16.24 0.45 24.79
N LEU A 284 -15.80 -0.50 23.96
CA LEU A 284 -14.47 -0.51 23.35
C LEU A 284 -14.16 0.76 22.52
N VAL A 285 -15.17 1.41 21.95
CA VAL A 285 -15.03 2.65 21.16
C VAL A 285 -15.46 3.86 21.99
N THR A 286 -16.61 3.78 22.67
CA THR A 286 -17.20 4.92 23.40
C THR A 286 -16.42 5.34 24.64
N SER A 287 -15.63 4.44 25.25
CA SER A 287 -14.74 4.76 26.37
C SER A 287 -13.39 5.36 25.97
N GLN A 288 -13.07 5.35 24.67
CA GLN A 288 -11.84 5.96 24.18
C GLN A 288 -11.87 7.47 24.38
N GLN A 289 -10.71 8.05 24.70
CA GLN A 289 -10.55 9.49 24.65
C GLN A 289 -10.65 9.96 23.19
N GLY A 290 -11.15 11.17 23.00
CA GLY A 290 -11.19 11.84 21.70
C GLY A 290 -12.30 12.87 21.61
N VAL A 291 -12.00 13.97 20.91
CA VAL A 291 -12.88 15.14 20.76
C VAL A 291 -14.15 14.80 19.99
N ASP A 292 -14.08 13.82 19.10
CA ASP A 292 -15.19 13.33 18.29
C ASP A 292 -15.17 11.81 18.07
N LEU A 293 -16.13 11.31 17.31
CA LEU A 293 -16.25 9.87 17.02
C LEU A 293 -15.10 9.35 16.14
N ALA A 294 -14.58 10.15 15.21
CA ALA A 294 -13.49 9.71 14.36
C ALA A 294 -12.22 9.47 15.19
N GLU A 295 -11.89 10.38 16.11
CA GLU A 295 -10.75 10.19 17.00
C GLU A 295 -10.95 9.00 17.94
N ARG A 296 -12.17 8.77 18.45
CA ARG A 296 -12.46 7.60 19.28
C ARG A 296 -12.30 6.28 18.53
N ILE A 297 -12.73 6.21 17.26
CA ILE A 297 -12.52 5.05 16.40
C ILE A 297 -11.01 4.83 16.17
N ARG A 298 -10.27 5.90 15.85
CA ARG A 298 -8.82 5.83 15.66
C ARG A 298 -8.12 5.37 16.94
N ASN A 299 -8.45 5.94 18.09
CA ASN A 299 -7.87 5.56 19.38
C ASN A 299 -8.22 4.12 19.80
N PHE A 300 -9.42 3.63 19.46
CA PHE A 300 -9.73 2.20 19.56
C PHE A 300 -8.75 1.38 18.70
N LEU A 301 -8.58 1.71 17.42
CA LEU A 301 -7.64 0.99 16.56
C LEU A 301 -6.20 1.04 17.11
N ARG A 302 -5.72 2.21 17.53
CA ARG A 302 -4.39 2.39 18.15
C ARG A 302 -4.19 1.49 19.38
N ASN A 303 -5.22 1.33 20.20
CA ASN A 303 -5.14 0.50 21.41
C ASN A 303 -5.23 -1.01 21.13
N TYR A 304 -5.79 -1.43 20.00
CA TYR A 304 -6.11 -2.85 19.75
C TYR A 304 -5.43 -3.46 18.51
N TYR A 305 -4.79 -2.68 17.64
CA TYR A 305 -4.18 -3.22 16.42
C TYR A 305 -3.01 -4.20 16.68
N LEU A 306 -2.05 -3.88 17.55
CA LEU A 306 -0.99 -4.82 17.95
C LEU A 306 -1.51 -5.95 18.85
N PRO A 307 -2.36 -5.67 19.87
CA PRO A 307 -2.85 -6.72 20.75
C PRO A 307 -3.63 -7.81 20.04
N TRP A 308 -4.57 -7.43 19.16
CA TRP A 308 -5.39 -8.37 18.40
C TRP A 308 -4.71 -8.85 17.11
N GLY A 309 -3.65 -8.15 16.66
CA GLY A 309 -3.01 -8.42 15.37
C GLY A 309 -3.88 -7.97 14.19
N ILE A 310 -4.64 -6.87 14.35
CA ILE A 310 -5.49 -6.32 13.29
C ILE A 310 -4.60 -5.99 12.09
N LYS A 311 -4.92 -6.56 10.93
CA LYS A 311 -4.27 -6.27 9.65
C LYS A 311 -5.19 -5.48 8.73
N TYR A 312 -6.47 -5.86 8.69
CA TYR A 312 -7.47 -5.23 7.81
C TYR A 312 -8.60 -4.62 8.63
N VAL A 313 -9.06 -3.44 8.18
CA VAL A 313 -10.24 -2.76 8.73
C VAL A 313 -11.21 -2.46 7.60
N LEU A 314 -12.45 -2.95 7.71
CA LEU A 314 -13.54 -2.59 6.81
C LEU A 314 -14.54 -1.69 7.54
N LEU A 315 -14.69 -0.46 7.05
CA LEU A 315 -15.69 0.49 7.53
C LEU A 315 -16.99 0.26 6.76
N VAL A 316 -18.09 -0.05 7.45
CA VAL A 316 -19.41 -0.25 6.81
C VAL A 316 -20.35 0.85 7.28
N GLY A 317 -20.69 1.74 6.35
CA GLY A 317 -21.51 2.92 6.61
C GLY A 317 -21.07 4.11 5.78
N ASP A 318 -21.98 5.04 5.55
CA ASP A 318 -21.65 6.30 4.90
C ASP A 318 -20.68 7.15 5.74
N TYR A 319 -20.18 8.21 5.11
CA TYR A 319 -19.16 9.11 5.66
C TYR A 319 -19.58 9.88 6.92
N LYS A 320 -20.86 9.86 7.28
CA LYS A 320 -21.38 10.51 8.49
C LYS A 320 -21.64 9.48 9.59
N THR A 321 -22.12 8.31 9.20
CA THR A 321 -22.42 7.17 10.08
C THR A 321 -21.14 6.62 10.69
N ILE A 322 -20.16 6.32 9.84
CA ILE A 322 -18.79 6.01 10.25
C ILE A 322 -17.92 7.16 9.71
N PRO A 323 -17.59 8.16 10.53
CA PRO A 323 -17.05 9.42 10.05
C PRO A 323 -15.76 9.23 9.24
N MET A 324 -15.62 9.92 8.11
CA MET A 324 -14.29 10.15 7.51
C MET A 324 -13.64 11.34 8.21
N ARG A 325 -12.31 11.37 8.35
CA ARG A 325 -11.61 12.57 8.84
C ARG A 325 -11.45 13.56 7.70
N TYR A 326 -11.88 14.80 7.94
CA TYR A 326 -11.71 15.91 7.02
C TYR A 326 -10.40 16.63 7.36
N CYS A 327 -9.47 16.69 6.39
CA CYS A 327 -8.14 17.28 6.56
C CYS A 327 -7.96 18.50 5.64
N ILE A 328 -7.06 19.43 5.98
CA ILE A 328 -6.76 20.62 5.17
C ILE A 328 -5.26 20.67 4.80
N PRO A 329 -4.76 19.72 3.99
CA PRO A 329 -3.36 19.71 3.57
C PRO A 329 -2.94 20.91 2.72
N ASP A 330 -3.87 21.54 2.00
CA ASP A 330 -3.67 22.82 1.34
C ASP A 330 -4.60 23.84 2.02
N PRO A 331 -4.06 24.85 2.72
CA PRO A 331 -4.88 25.85 3.42
C PRO A 331 -5.80 26.63 2.47
N GLU A 332 -5.52 26.59 1.15
CA GLU A 332 -6.33 27.24 0.12
C GLU A 332 -7.30 26.28 -0.62
N ALA A 333 -7.14 24.95 -0.55
CA ALA A 333 -7.97 24.00 -1.34
C ALA A 333 -9.18 23.43 -0.60
N GLY A 334 -9.35 23.75 0.68
CA GLY A 334 -10.45 23.30 1.52
C GLY A 334 -10.34 21.83 1.94
N GLU A 335 -11.39 21.34 2.60
CA GLU A 335 -11.34 20.05 3.29
C GLU A 335 -11.33 18.82 2.36
N ILE A 336 -10.47 17.86 2.69
CA ILE A 336 -10.30 16.56 2.04
C ILE A 336 -10.71 15.45 3.00
N PRO A 337 -11.81 14.71 2.74
CA PRO A 337 -12.14 13.54 3.55
C PRO A 337 -11.21 12.38 3.22
N THR A 338 -10.72 11.70 4.25
CA THR A 338 -9.82 10.54 4.13
C THR A 338 -10.10 9.46 5.17
N ASP A 339 -9.90 8.21 4.77
CA ASP A 339 -9.81 7.04 5.65
C ASP A 339 -8.35 6.67 5.97
N TYR A 340 -7.36 7.37 5.39
CA TYR A 340 -5.95 7.18 5.74
C TYR A 340 -5.68 7.48 7.23
N TYR A 341 -6.50 8.35 7.82
CA TYR A 341 -6.53 8.63 9.26
C TYR A 341 -6.72 7.37 10.13
N TYR A 342 -7.45 6.37 9.64
CA TYR A 342 -7.64 5.09 10.35
C TYR A 342 -6.55 4.06 10.04
N ALA A 343 -5.70 4.33 9.06
CA ALA A 343 -4.61 3.45 8.65
C ALA A 343 -3.30 3.80 9.36
N ASP A 344 -2.98 5.09 9.48
CA ASP A 344 -1.85 5.60 10.27
C ASP A 344 -2.24 5.68 11.75
N LEU A 345 -1.68 4.81 12.58
CA LEU A 345 -1.99 4.64 13.99
C LEU A 345 -0.79 5.00 14.90
N SER A 346 0.24 5.62 14.32
CA SER A 346 1.54 5.82 14.93
C SER A 346 1.49 6.61 16.25
N PHE A 347 1.09 7.88 16.17
CA PHE A 347 0.99 8.78 17.32
C PHE A 347 -0.44 9.29 17.54
N PRO A 348 -0.76 9.78 18.75
CA PRO A 348 -2.01 10.52 18.99
C PRO A 348 -2.10 11.74 18.08
N ASP A 349 -3.31 12.28 17.88
CA ASP A 349 -3.52 13.43 16.99
C ASP A 349 -2.65 14.63 17.42
N THR A 350 -2.55 14.91 18.72
CA THR A 350 -1.71 15.97 19.33
C THR A 350 -0.20 15.86 19.04
N ASP A 351 0.24 14.73 18.51
CA ASP A 351 1.65 14.46 18.15
C ASP A 351 1.80 14.12 16.65
N SER A 352 0.73 14.22 15.84
CA SER A 352 0.74 13.84 14.43
C SER A 352 -0.27 14.59 13.56
N TRP A 353 -1.56 14.28 13.69
CA TRP A 353 -2.62 14.74 12.79
C TRP A 353 -3.19 16.11 13.14
N ASP A 354 -2.88 16.66 14.31
CA ASP A 354 -3.29 17.98 14.85
C ASP A 354 -2.21 18.41 15.87
N LEU A 355 -0.99 18.62 15.38
CA LEU A 355 0.24 18.78 16.17
C LEU A 355 0.30 20.13 16.90
N ASP A 356 -0.34 21.16 16.35
CA ASP A 356 -0.41 22.49 16.94
C ASP A 356 -1.72 22.77 17.71
N ASP A 357 -2.60 21.76 17.83
CA ASP A 357 -3.81 21.73 18.67
C ASP A 357 -4.82 22.84 18.28
N ASP A 358 -4.96 23.10 16.99
CA ASP A 358 -5.87 24.11 16.44
C ASP A 358 -7.21 23.51 15.92
N GLY A 359 -7.27 22.17 15.81
CA GLY A 359 -8.43 21.41 15.36
C GLY A 359 -8.57 21.32 13.84
N ILE A 360 -7.57 21.75 13.09
CA ILE A 360 -7.43 21.56 11.65
C ILE A 360 -6.47 20.40 11.43
N TYR A 361 -6.96 19.35 10.76
CA TYR A 361 -6.21 18.10 10.67
C TYR A 361 -5.40 18.00 9.38
N GLY A 362 -4.18 17.47 9.49
CA GLY A 362 -3.33 17.11 8.37
C GLY A 362 -2.83 18.29 7.54
N GLU A 363 -2.56 19.43 8.16
CA GLU A 363 -2.01 20.63 7.52
C GLU A 363 -0.58 20.41 7.03
N TYR A 364 -0.27 20.89 5.82
CA TYR A 364 1.06 20.73 5.26
C TYR A 364 2.07 21.67 5.95
N GLY A 365 3.02 21.09 6.67
CA GLY A 365 4.13 21.82 7.30
C GLY A 365 3.86 22.25 8.75
N GLU A 366 2.62 22.09 9.21
CA GLU A 366 2.19 22.31 10.60
C GLU A 366 1.97 20.96 11.30
N ASP A 367 1.33 20.01 10.60
CA ASP A 367 1.14 18.63 11.06
C ASP A 367 2.19 17.63 10.53
N ALA A 368 2.19 16.45 11.14
CA ALA A 368 3.14 15.38 10.86
C ALA A 368 2.52 13.95 10.83
N PRO A 369 1.44 13.69 10.05
CA PRO A 369 1.08 12.31 9.70
C PRO A 369 2.26 11.65 8.97
N ASP A 370 2.55 10.39 9.30
CA ASP A 370 3.76 9.72 8.83
C ASP A 370 3.55 8.97 7.49
N PHE A 371 2.29 8.65 7.20
CA PHE A 371 1.81 7.90 6.03
C PHE A 371 2.44 6.50 5.87
N LEU A 372 2.72 5.83 6.98
CA LEU A 372 2.91 4.38 7.02
C LEU A 372 1.66 3.76 7.62
N ALA A 373 0.94 2.99 6.82
CA ALA A 373 -0.24 2.29 7.30
C ALA A 373 0.15 1.18 8.29
N ASP A 374 -0.38 1.28 9.52
CA ASP A 374 -0.35 0.21 10.50
C ASP A 374 -1.39 -0.86 10.19
N VAL A 375 -2.53 -0.45 9.62
CA VAL A 375 -3.60 -1.34 9.14
C VAL A 375 -4.10 -0.91 7.76
N TYR A 376 -4.59 -1.86 6.97
CA TYR A 376 -5.13 -1.58 5.64
C TYR A 376 -6.64 -1.37 5.71
N VAL A 377 -7.11 -0.19 5.31
CA VAL A 377 -8.51 0.23 5.45
C VAL A 377 -9.23 0.21 4.10
N GLY A 378 -10.45 -0.31 4.10
CA GLY A 378 -11.41 -0.12 3.01
C GLY A 378 -12.78 0.24 3.56
N ARG A 379 -13.67 0.74 2.71
CA ARG A 379 -15.00 1.21 3.11
C ARG A 379 -16.12 0.73 2.18
N ILE A 380 -17.27 0.36 2.74
CA ILE A 380 -18.55 0.28 2.02
C ILE A 380 -19.32 1.59 2.31
N PRO A 381 -19.28 2.60 1.42
CA PRO A 381 -19.62 4.00 1.74
C PRO A 381 -21.13 4.29 1.62
N THR A 382 -21.96 3.43 2.18
CA THR A 382 -23.42 3.58 2.19
C THR A 382 -24.01 3.03 3.48
N SER A 383 -25.10 3.64 3.95
CA SER A 383 -25.90 3.17 5.09
C SER A 383 -27.22 2.55 4.64
N ASP A 384 -27.36 2.24 3.35
CA ASP A 384 -28.50 1.51 2.77
C ASP A 384 -28.26 -0.02 2.91
N PRO A 385 -29.07 -0.75 3.71
CA PRO A 385 -28.90 -2.18 3.94
C PRO A 385 -28.86 -3.04 2.66
N ASP A 386 -29.72 -2.76 1.68
CA ASP A 386 -29.81 -3.56 0.46
C ASP A 386 -28.55 -3.39 -0.39
N ARG A 387 -28.05 -2.15 -0.47
CA ARG A 387 -26.79 -1.84 -1.16
C ARG A 387 -25.59 -2.48 -0.45
N ILE A 388 -25.58 -2.55 0.88
CA ILE A 388 -24.52 -3.24 1.64
C ILE A 388 -24.53 -4.73 1.32
N ILE A 389 -25.68 -5.42 1.43
CA ILE A 389 -25.81 -6.86 1.14
C ILE A 389 -25.33 -7.14 -0.28
N TYR A 390 -25.81 -6.35 -1.24
CA TYR A 390 -25.43 -6.46 -2.65
C TYR A 390 -23.92 -6.32 -2.84
N THR A 391 -23.30 -5.28 -2.29
CA THR A 391 -21.86 -5.01 -2.44
C THR A 391 -21.02 -6.14 -1.85
N LEU A 392 -21.35 -6.57 -0.63
CA LEU A 392 -20.63 -7.63 0.07
C LEU A 392 -20.72 -8.98 -0.66
N ASN A 393 -21.90 -9.32 -1.19
CA ASN A 393 -22.07 -10.55 -1.97
C ASN A 393 -21.32 -10.50 -3.30
N LYS A 394 -21.28 -9.34 -3.96
CA LYS A 394 -20.53 -9.14 -5.20
C LYS A 394 -19.02 -9.27 -4.99
N ILE A 395 -18.49 -8.74 -3.89
CA ILE A 395 -17.08 -8.94 -3.47
C ILE A 395 -16.79 -10.43 -3.29
N VAL A 396 -17.65 -11.17 -2.58
CA VAL A 396 -17.50 -12.63 -2.41
C VAL A 396 -17.51 -13.37 -3.74
N ALA A 397 -18.41 -12.99 -4.67
CA ALA A 397 -18.48 -13.62 -5.98
C ALA A 397 -17.21 -13.38 -6.79
N PHE A 398 -16.71 -12.14 -6.80
CA PHE A 398 -15.45 -11.79 -7.46
C PHE A 398 -14.27 -12.57 -6.89
N GLU A 399 -14.14 -12.64 -5.58
CA GLU A 399 -13.00 -13.29 -4.92
C GLU A 399 -13.07 -14.82 -5.00
N LYS A 400 -14.23 -15.42 -5.26
CA LYS A 400 -14.36 -16.86 -5.54
C LYS A 400 -14.02 -17.24 -6.98
N ASP A 401 -14.08 -16.28 -7.89
CA ASP A 401 -13.84 -16.51 -9.31
C ASP A 401 -12.34 -16.46 -9.59
N THR A 402 -11.83 -17.51 -10.24
CA THR A 402 -10.42 -17.67 -10.64
C THR A 402 -10.27 -17.81 -12.15
N GLY A 403 -11.31 -17.44 -12.91
CA GLY A 403 -11.34 -17.57 -14.36
C GLY A 403 -10.35 -16.63 -15.08
N GLU A 404 -10.03 -16.97 -16.32
CA GLU A 404 -9.05 -16.24 -17.15
C GLU A 404 -9.35 -14.73 -17.33
N TRP A 405 -10.62 -14.32 -17.18
CA TRP A 405 -11.02 -12.92 -17.25
C TRP A 405 -10.36 -12.05 -16.16
N LYS A 406 -9.77 -12.67 -15.13
CA LYS A 406 -8.92 -11.98 -14.14
C LYS A 406 -7.70 -11.30 -14.76
N HIS A 407 -7.29 -11.67 -15.97
CA HIS A 407 -6.21 -10.99 -16.73
C HIS A 407 -6.73 -10.16 -17.91
N HIS A 408 -7.94 -9.62 -17.78
CA HIS A 408 -8.50 -8.67 -18.73
C HIS A 408 -8.55 -7.26 -18.14
N ALA A 409 -8.09 -6.27 -18.90
CA ALA A 409 -8.09 -4.87 -18.51
C ALA A 409 -8.80 -3.96 -19.51
N LEU A 410 -9.42 -2.90 -18.99
CA LEU A 410 -10.00 -1.81 -19.76
C LEU A 410 -9.37 -0.49 -19.31
N ASN A 411 -8.62 0.15 -20.20
CA ASN A 411 -7.90 1.38 -19.90
C ASN A 411 -8.41 2.55 -20.74
N ALA A 412 -8.51 3.75 -20.14
CA ALA A 412 -8.91 4.96 -20.86
C ALA A 412 -8.10 6.19 -20.46
N GLY A 413 -7.70 7.00 -21.44
CA GLY A 413 -7.00 8.26 -21.22
C GLY A 413 -7.62 9.41 -22.01
N ALA A 414 -7.95 10.50 -21.32
CA ALA A 414 -8.31 11.77 -21.95
C ALA A 414 -7.20 12.80 -21.72
N PHE A 415 -7.18 13.88 -22.52
CA PHE A 415 -6.33 15.03 -22.20
C PHE A 415 -6.81 15.70 -20.91
N PHE A 416 -5.89 15.88 -19.96
CA PHE A 416 -6.07 16.85 -18.89
C PHE A 416 -5.82 18.27 -19.40
N TYR A 417 -4.78 18.45 -20.21
CA TYR A 417 -4.38 19.70 -20.86
C TYR A 417 -3.91 19.44 -22.29
N PHE A 418 -4.31 20.30 -23.22
CA PHE A 418 -3.76 20.36 -24.58
C PHE A 418 -2.41 21.10 -24.56
N THR A 419 -1.65 20.98 -25.65
CA THR A 419 -0.42 21.75 -25.82
C THR A 419 -0.76 23.25 -25.84
N ASP A 420 0.00 24.04 -25.07
CA ASP A 420 -0.15 25.50 -24.96
C ASP A 420 -1.49 26.06 -24.45
N GLU A 421 -2.50 25.22 -24.16
CA GLU A 421 -3.70 25.64 -23.40
C GLU A 421 -3.31 26.31 -22.08
N ILE A 422 -2.25 25.75 -21.53
CA ILE A 422 -1.46 26.35 -20.50
C ILE A 422 -0.19 26.88 -21.18
N GLN A 423 0.00 28.20 -21.24
CA GLN A 423 1.07 28.83 -22.03
C GLN A 423 2.45 28.20 -21.79
N GLY A 424 3.06 27.62 -22.83
CA GLY A 424 4.39 27.01 -22.79
C GLY A 424 4.44 25.63 -22.14
N HIS A 425 3.29 25.01 -21.83
CA HIS A 425 3.21 23.65 -21.29
C HIS A 425 2.88 22.62 -22.37
N PRO A 426 3.51 21.44 -22.32
CA PRO A 426 3.14 20.34 -23.20
C PRO A 426 1.76 19.80 -22.83
N ALA A 427 1.13 19.10 -23.77
CA ALA A 427 -0.09 18.37 -23.47
C ALA A 427 0.10 17.36 -22.33
N THR A 428 -0.89 17.30 -21.45
CA THR A 428 -0.98 16.30 -20.39
C THR A 428 -2.02 15.26 -20.81
N ASP A 429 -1.54 14.19 -21.44
CA ASP A 429 -2.37 13.10 -21.96
C ASP A 429 -2.47 11.95 -20.96
N GLY A 430 -3.68 11.70 -20.42
CA GLY A 430 -3.95 10.62 -19.49
C GLY A 430 -3.68 9.21 -20.05
N ALA A 431 -3.67 9.05 -21.38
CA ALA A 431 -3.34 7.78 -22.03
C ALA A 431 -1.88 7.35 -21.78
N THR A 432 -1.00 8.30 -21.44
CA THR A 432 0.40 8.03 -21.08
C THR A 432 0.49 7.09 -19.88
N CYS A 433 -0.31 7.34 -18.84
CA CYS A 433 -0.31 6.49 -17.64
C CYS A 433 -0.81 5.08 -17.94
N MET A 434 -1.91 5.01 -18.70
CA MET A 434 -2.49 3.74 -19.14
C MET A 434 -1.48 2.93 -19.96
N HIS A 435 -0.78 3.56 -20.89
CA HIS A 435 0.22 2.90 -21.74
C HIS A 435 1.37 2.29 -20.94
N LEU A 436 1.87 2.99 -19.91
CA LEU A 436 2.92 2.45 -19.04
C LEU A 436 2.41 1.30 -18.18
N ILE A 437 1.17 1.34 -17.71
CA ILE A 437 0.56 0.18 -17.03
C ILE A 437 0.51 -1.03 -17.98
N GLU A 438 0.03 -0.84 -19.22
CA GLU A 438 -0.04 -1.91 -20.21
C GLU A 438 1.33 -2.52 -20.51
N THR A 439 2.33 -1.67 -20.76
CA THR A 439 3.64 -2.10 -21.26
C THR A 439 4.62 -2.56 -20.18
N GLU A 440 4.49 -2.09 -18.94
CA GLU A 440 5.39 -2.47 -17.85
C GLU A 440 4.83 -3.51 -16.89
N ILE A 441 3.50 -3.70 -16.87
CA ILE A 441 2.81 -4.46 -15.82
C ILE A 441 1.98 -5.61 -16.42
N MET A 442 1.17 -5.34 -17.44
CA MET A 442 0.14 -6.25 -17.96
C MET A 442 0.65 -7.21 -19.06
N ASP A 443 1.75 -7.92 -18.77
CA ASP A 443 2.31 -8.93 -19.68
C ASP A 443 1.31 -10.08 -19.93
N ASN A 444 0.97 -10.32 -21.20
CA ASN A 444 0.01 -11.35 -21.65
C ASN A 444 -1.44 -11.15 -21.21
N TRP A 445 -1.83 -9.91 -20.90
CA TRP A 445 -3.23 -9.58 -20.61
C TRP A 445 -4.04 -9.34 -21.89
N ILE A 446 -5.35 -9.53 -21.82
CA ILE A 446 -6.28 -9.06 -22.85
C ILE A 446 -6.70 -7.64 -22.48
N ILE A 447 -6.39 -6.68 -23.34
CA ILE A 447 -6.55 -5.26 -23.01
C ILE A 447 -7.41 -4.58 -24.06
N SER A 448 -8.48 -3.93 -23.60
CA SER A 448 -9.17 -2.89 -24.36
C SER A 448 -8.66 -1.53 -23.92
N HIS A 449 -8.38 -0.64 -24.88
CA HIS A 449 -7.86 0.69 -24.58
C HIS A 449 -8.47 1.80 -25.43
N TYR A 450 -8.62 2.97 -24.80
CA TYR A 450 -9.29 4.13 -25.38
C TYR A 450 -8.51 5.41 -25.10
N SER A 451 -8.40 6.26 -26.12
CA SER A 451 -7.68 7.54 -26.05
C SER A 451 -8.46 8.65 -26.75
N GLU A 452 -8.13 9.91 -26.47
CA GLU A 452 -8.72 11.04 -27.21
C GLU A 452 -8.23 11.05 -28.67
N GLN A 453 -9.14 10.88 -29.62
CA GLN A 453 -8.86 10.79 -31.06
C GLN A 453 -9.70 11.78 -31.89
N GLU A 454 -10.36 12.73 -31.23
CA GLU A 454 -11.17 13.77 -31.85
C GLU A 454 -10.62 15.17 -31.54
N GLY A 455 -10.93 16.14 -32.40
CA GLY A 455 -10.48 17.52 -32.27
C GLY A 455 -9.20 17.84 -33.03
N LEU A 456 -8.68 19.04 -32.79
CA LEU A 456 -7.50 19.59 -33.45
C LEU A 456 -6.20 18.99 -32.91
N GLU A 457 -6.16 18.66 -31.62
CA GLU A 457 -5.08 17.89 -30.99
C GLU A 457 -5.62 16.53 -30.55
N THR A 458 -4.89 15.46 -30.88
CA THR A 458 -5.27 14.07 -30.56
C THR A 458 -4.15 13.37 -29.84
N SER A 459 -4.49 12.37 -29.03
CA SER A 459 -3.53 11.56 -28.30
C SER A 459 -2.51 10.93 -29.25
N VAL A 460 -1.27 10.88 -28.79
CA VAL A 460 -0.16 10.21 -29.51
C VAL A 460 -0.38 8.69 -29.57
N TYR A 461 -1.16 8.14 -28.63
CA TYR A 461 -1.53 6.73 -28.59
C TYR A 461 -2.72 6.49 -29.50
N LYS A 462 -2.51 5.86 -30.67
CA LYS A 462 -3.56 5.63 -31.68
C LYS A 462 -4.48 4.45 -31.34
N TRP A 463 -5.17 4.56 -30.19
CA TRP A 463 -6.16 3.59 -29.73
C TRP A 463 -7.56 3.93 -30.25
N LYS A 464 -8.58 3.14 -29.86
CA LYS A 464 -9.98 3.45 -30.20
C LYS A 464 -10.39 4.81 -29.59
N PRO A 465 -11.24 5.60 -30.26
CA PRO A 465 -11.71 6.88 -29.72
C PRO A 465 -12.45 6.70 -28.39
N LEU A 466 -12.08 7.48 -27.39
CA LEU A 466 -12.76 7.51 -26.10
C LEU A 466 -14.10 8.25 -26.22
N ASN A 467 -15.21 7.56 -25.97
CA ASN A 467 -16.54 8.13 -25.82
C ASN A 467 -17.45 7.11 -25.12
N GLU A 468 -18.66 7.50 -24.75
CA GLU A 468 -19.58 6.63 -24.00
C GLU A 468 -19.97 5.37 -24.79
N GLU A 469 -20.25 5.50 -26.09
CA GLU A 469 -20.61 4.39 -26.97
C GLU A 469 -19.50 3.33 -27.02
N ASN A 470 -18.25 3.76 -27.10
CA ASN A 470 -17.10 2.87 -27.15
C ASN A 470 -16.72 2.31 -25.77
N PHE A 471 -16.59 3.15 -24.75
CA PHE A 471 -16.04 2.74 -23.45
C PHE A 471 -17.05 1.95 -22.62
N THR A 472 -18.26 2.48 -22.39
CA THR A 472 -19.23 1.83 -21.49
C THR A 472 -19.87 0.61 -22.14
N SER A 473 -20.10 0.63 -23.46
CA SER A 473 -20.58 -0.56 -24.17
C SER A 473 -19.54 -1.66 -24.18
N ASP A 474 -18.25 -1.33 -24.29
CA ASP A 474 -17.18 -2.34 -24.20
C ASP A 474 -17.12 -2.94 -22.79
N TRP A 475 -17.12 -2.09 -21.76
CA TRP A 475 -17.15 -2.55 -20.36
C TRP A 475 -18.33 -3.49 -20.10
N ARG A 476 -19.53 -3.10 -20.53
CA ARG A 476 -20.75 -3.90 -20.35
C ARG A 476 -20.71 -5.23 -21.11
N ASN A 477 -20.26 -5.23 -22.36
CA ASN A 477 -20.41 -6.41 -23.22
C ASN A 477 -19.21 -7.40 -23.14
N ASN A 478 -18.19 -7.08 -22.34
CA ASN A 478 -17.01 -7.90 -22.14
C ASN A 478 -16.71 -8.10 -20.65
N CYS A 479 -15.59 -8.76 -20.34
CA CYS A 479 -15.20 -9.10 -18.98
C CYS A 479 -13.85 -8.46 -18.66
N TYR A 480 -13.82 -7.58 -17.65
CA TYR A 480 -12.61 -6.87 -17.22
C TYR A 480 -12.49 -6.93 -15.71
N SER A 481 -11.40 -7.50 -15.21
CA SER A 481 -11.10 -7.52 -13.77
C SER A 481 -10.48 -6.21 -13.29
N VAL A 482 -9.81 -5.48 -14.18
CA VAL A 482 -9.16 -4.20 -13.89
C VAL A 482 -9.64 -3.14 -14.86
N VAL A 483 -10.05 -1.99 -14.33
CA VAL A 483 -10.40 -0.82 -15.13
C VAL A 483 -9.60 0.37 -14.61
N ASN A 484 -8.82 1.00 -15.47
CA ASN A 484 -8.11 2.22 -15.12
C ASN A 484 -8.54 3.37 -16.03
N TRP A 485 -8.62 4.58 -15.49
CA TRP A 485 -8.69 5.75 -16.35
C TRP A 485 -8.03 6.99 -15.77
N ALA A 486 -7.67 7.90 -16.68
CA ALA A 486 -7.17 9.22 -16.38
C ALA A 486 -7.92 10.27 -17.21
N ALA A 487 -8.80 11.02 -16.55
CA ALA A 487 -9.69 12.00 -17.19
C ALA A 487 -10.33 12.96 -16.18
N HIS A 488 -11.03 13.99 -16.66
CA HIS A 488 -11.70 14.97 -15.80
C HIS A 488 -12.96 14.40 -15.14
N GLY A 489 -13.17 14.70 -13.85
CA GLY A 489 -14.23 14.11 -13.05
C GLY A 489 -15.13 15.10 -12.32
N TRP A 490 -16.36 14.65 -12.08
CA TRP A 490 -17.31 15.25 -11.14
C TRP A 490 -17.87 14.13 -10.26
N THR A 491 -18.69 14.51 -9.28
CA THR A 491 -19.34 13.52 -8.40
C THR A 491 -20.21 12.53 -9.18
N ASN A 492 -20.69 12.84 -10.37
CA ASN A 492 -21.65 12.01 -11.11
C ASN A 492 -21.22 11.59 -12.53
N ARG A 493 -20.06 12.03 -13.01
CA ARG A 493 -19.60 11.76 -14.39
C ARG A 493 -18.11 11.93 -14.55
N VAL A 494 -17.57 11.32 -15.60
CA VAL A 494 -16.20 11.53 -16.08
C VAL A 494 -16.29 11.94 -17.54
N ALA A 495 -15.52 12.96 -17.91
CA ALA A 495 -15.55 13.55 -19.24
C ALA A 495 -14.16 13.66 -19.85
N ARG A 496 -14.14 13.62 -21.18
CA ARG A 496 -13.02 14.04 -22.01
C ARG A 496 -13.27 15.45 -22.50
N LYS A 497 -12.19 16.12 -22.89
CA LYS A 497 -12.25 17.41 -23.54
C LYS A 497 -11.71 17.32 -24.96
N VAL A 498 -12.28 18.13 -25.85
CA VAL A 498 -11.97 18.16 -27.28
C VAL A 498 -11.75 19.60 -27.70
N TRP A 499 -10.57 19.91 -28.23
CA TRP A 499 -10.31 21.19 -28.87
C TRP A 499 -10.96 21.16 -30.27
N PHE A 500 -12.18 21.71 -30.39
CA PHE A 500 -13.05 21.45 -31.55
C PHE A 500 -12.99 22.52 -32.63
N ARG A 501 -12.40 23.68 -32.33
CA ARG A 501 -12.18 24.80 -33.26
C ARG A 501 -10.97 25.59 -32.79
N ASP A 502 -10.39 26.38 -33.69
CA ASP A 502 -9.32 27.33 -33.39
C ASP A 502 -9.66 28.64 -34.11
N ASP A 503 -9.48 29.77 -33.46
CA ASP A 503 -9.72 31.10 -34.03
C ASP A 503 -8.58 31.61 -34.93
N GLY A 504 -7.52 30.80 -35.09
CA GLY A 504 -6.36 31.01 -35.94
C GLY A 504 -5.08 31.29 -35.17
N ASN A 505 -5.11 31.30 -33.83
CA ASN A 505 -3.95 31.59 -32.99
C ASN A 505 -3.15 30.34 -32.54
N ASN A 506 -3.69 29.13 -32.75
CA ASN A 506 -3.15 27.83 -32.32
C ASN A 506 -2.95 27.71 -30.79
N ILE A 507 -3.80 28.34 -30.00
CA ILE A 507 -3.79 28.29 -28.53
C ILE A 507 -5.18 27.86 -28.08
N PRO A 508 -5.34 26.69 -27.45
CA PRO A 508 -6.64 26.24 -26.99
C PRO A 508 -7.21 27.17 -25.91
N GLU A 509 -8.35 27.81 -26.17
CA GLU A 509 -9.08 28.53 -25.12
C GLU A 509 -10.36 27.83 -24.67
N THR A 510 -10.86 28.23 -23.50
CA THR A 510 -12.11 27.68 -22.93
C THR A 510 -13.30 27.75 -23.90
N SER A 511 -13.34 28.75 -24.80
CA SER A 511 -14.42 28.89 -25.79
C SER A 511 -14.30 27.93 -26.98
N GLU A 512 -13.16 27.25 -27.09
CA GLU A 512 -12.76 26.35 -28.16
C GLU A 512 -12.74 24.88 -27.73
N ILE A 513 -12.95 24.63 -26.44
CA ILE A 513 -12.93 23.31 -25.82
C ILE A 513 -14.36 22.86 -25.55
N ALA A 514 -14.70 21.68 -26.04
CA ALA A 514 -15.98 21.01 -25.78
C ALA A 514 -15.77 19.85 -24.80
N TRP A 515 -16.79 19.59 -23.99
CA TRP A 515 -16.78 18.56 -22.95
C TRP A 515 -17.77 17.45 -23.29
N TYR A 516 -17.29 16.21 -23.30
CA TYR A 516 -18.11 15.04 -23.61
C TYR A 516 -17.93 13.97 -22.54
N ASN A 517 -19.03 13.48 -21.99
CA ASN A 517 -18.98 12.39 -21.03
C ASN A 517 -18.61 11.09 -21.76
N PHE A 518 -17.84 10.24 -21.09
CA PHE A 518 -17.70 8.84 -21.50
C PHE A 518 -18.23 7.86 -20.46
N ILE A 519 -18.51 8.31 -19.23
CA ILE A 519 -19.19 7.55 -18.19
C ILE A 519 -19.91 8.49 -17.22
N SER A 520 -21.07 8.08 -16.73
CA SER A 520 -21.89 8.83 -15.77
C SER A 520 -22.77 7.90 -14.94
N THR A 521 -23.44 8.47 -13.92
CA THR A 521 -24.46 7.76 -13.12
C THR A 521 -25.70 7.36 -13.94
N SER A 522 -25.83 7.83 -15.18
CA SER A 522 -26.86 7.43 -16.16
C SER A 522 -26.37 6.44 -17.22
N SER A 523 -25.08 6.10 -17.24
CA SER A 523 -24.54 5.16 -18.21
C SER A 523 -25.09 3.76 -18.00
N SER A 524 -25.19 2.99 -19.09
CA SER A 524 -25.69 1.62 -19.04
C SER A 524 -24.54 0.64 -18.85
N LEU A 525 -24.30 0.24 -17.61
CA LEU A 525 -23.34 -0.79 -17.23
C LEU A 525 -24.07 -2.05 -16.73
N ASP A 526 -23.32 -3.06 -16.35
CA ASP A 526 -23.80 -4.21 -15.58
C ASP A 526 -22.77 -4.59 -14.50
N ASP A 527 -23.01 -5.71 -13.83
CA ASP A 527 -22.24 -6.23 -12.71
C ASP A 527 -21.93 -7.73 -12.88
N ASP A 528 -21.93 -8.23 -14.12
CA ASP A 528 -21.62 -9.63 -14.43
C ASP A 528 -20.12 -9.92 -14.23
N TYR A 529 -19.26 -8.96 -14.61
CA TYR A 529 -17.81 -9.01 -14.45
C TYR A 529 -17.28 -7.71 -13.81
N PRO A 530 -17.57 -7.50 -12.51
CA PRO A 530 -17.23 -6.25 -11.86
C PRO A 530 -15.71 -6.12 -11.66
N SER A 531 -15.21 -4.90 -11.76
CA SER A 531 -13.77 -4.61 -11.84
C SER A 531 -13.22 -3.96 -10.57
N ILE A 532 -11.92 -4.13 -10.35
CA ILE A 532 -11.13 -3.23 -9.50
C ILE A 532 -10.83 -1.98 -10.34
N VAL A 533 -11.26 -0.82 -9.85
CA VAL A 533 -11.22 0.44 -10.58
C VAL A 533 -10.19 1.38 -9.96
N PHE A 534 -9.28 1.95 -10.77
CA PHE A 534 -8.49 3.12 -10.39
C PHE A 534 -8.85 4.32 -11.27
N ALA A 535 -9.39 5.36 -10.66
CA ALA A 535 -9.89 6.55 -11.35
C ALA A 535 -9.05 7.78 -10.98
N ILE A 536 -8.17 8.22 -11.88
CA ILE A 536 -7.54 9.54 -11.80
C ILE A 536 -8.55 10.56 -12.35
N SER A 537 -9.51 10.94 -11.51
CA SER A 537 -10.58 11.86 -11.86
C SER A 537 -11.15 12.56 -10.63
N CYS A 538 -11.21 13.89 -10.69
CA CYS A 538 -11.78 14.74 -9.66
C CYS A 538 -13.12 14.20 -9.11
N LYS A 539 -13.27 14.18 -7.78
CA LYS A 539 -14.56 13.99 -7.08
C LYS A 539 -15.35 12.71 -7.39
N VAL A 540 -14.83 11.76 -8.16
CA VAL A 540 -15.48 10.45 -8.39
C VAL A 540 -15.67 9.71 -7.06
N GLY A 541 -14.71 9.86 -6.16
CA GLY A 541 -14.74 9.30 -4.82
C GLY A 541 -15.36 10.21 -3.77
N SER A 542 -16.03 11.31 -4.12
CA SER A 542 -16.62 12.19 -3.09
C SER A 542 -17.65 11.42 -2.25
N PRO A 543 -17.47 11.34 -0.92
CA PRO A 543 -18.38 10.60 -0.06
C PRO A 543 -19.74 11.28 0.10
N GLU A 544 -19.75 12.61 0.04
CA GLU A 544 -20.90 13.44 0.38
C GLU A 544 -22.04 13.28 -0.64
N PRO A 545 -23.31 13.30 -0.21
CA PRO A 545 -24.44 13.24 -1.13
C PRO A 545 -24.43 14.47 -2.05
N TYR A 546 -24.65 14.23 -3.33
CA TYR A 546 -24.79 15.28 -4.34
C TYR A 546 -26.04 15.02 -5.18
N PRO A 547 -26.87 16.04 -5.49
CA PRO A 547 -28.13 15.84 -6.21
C PRO A 547 -27.98 15.13 -7.57
N ALA A 548 -26.84 15.32 -8.25
CA ALA A 548 -26.57 14.71 -9.54
C ALA A 548 -26.07 13.25 -9.46
N GLY A 549 -25.80 12.74 -8.25
CA GLY A 549 -25.35 11.37 -7.99
C GLY A 549 -23.89 11.28 -7.51
N ARG A 550 -23.49 10.04 -7.15
CA ARG A 550 -22.17 9.69 -6.62
C ARG A 550 -21.61 8.51 -7.39
N LEU A 551 -20.90 8.78 -8.48
CA LEU A 551 -20.44 7.79 -9.44
C LEU A 551 -19.61 6.69 -8.77
N GLY A 552 -18.61 7.03 -7.96
CA GLY A 552 -17.78 6.00 -7.33
C GLY A 552 -18.53 5.13 -6.33
N VAL A 553 -19.41 5.74 -5.51
CA VAL A 553 -20.29 5.01 -4.59
C VAL A 553 -21.28 4.12 -5.36
N ASP A 554 -21.86 4.62 -6.44
CA ASP A 554 -22.84 3.87 -7.25
C ASP A 554 -22.18 2.72 -8.04
N LEU A 555 -20.96 2.93 -8.59
CA LEU A 555 -20.18 1.88 -9.27
C LEU A 555 -19.87 0.71 -8.33
N LEU A 556 -19.71 0.97 -7.03
CA LEU A 556 -19.52 -0.09 -6.05
C LEU A 556 -20.86 -0.68 -5.58
N THR A 557 -21.86 0.15 -5.29
CA THR A 557 -22.97 -0.24 -4.41
C THR A 557 -24.34 -0.37 -5.06
N LYS A 558 -24.52 0.06 -6.31
CA LYS A 558 -25.84 0.11 -6.96
C LYS A 558 -26.09 -1.17 -7.79
N PRO A 559 -27.13 -1.97 -7.49
CA PRO A 559 -27.47 -3.16 -8.28
C PRO A 559 -27.67 -2.86 -9.77
N PHE A 560 -27.23 -3.77 -10.65
CA PHE A 560 -27.35 -3.67 -12.12
C PHE A 560 -26.62 -2.48 -12.78
N PHE A 561 -25.86 -1.70 -12.01
CA PHE A 561 -24.98 -0.63 -12.47
C PHE A 561 -23.58 -0.79 -11.90
N GLY A 562 -23.47 -1.45 -10.74
CA GLY A 562 -22.27 -1.53 -9.93
C GLY A 562 -21.17 -2.37 -10.57
N ALA A 563 -20.58 -1.87 -11.64
CA ALA A 563 -19.53 -2.53 -12.40
C ALA A 563 -18.19 -2.62 -11.65
N SER A 564 -18.14 -2.25 -10.37
CA SER A 564 -16.94 -2.33 -9.53
C SER A 564 -17.13 -3.16 -8.27
N VAL A 565 -16.06 -3.87 -7.88
CA VAL A 565 -15.90 -4.57 -6.60
C VAL A 565 -14.97 -3.85 -5.62
N GLY A 566 -14.20 -2.89 -6.13
CA GLY A 566 -13.31 -2.04 -5.36
C GLY A 566 -12.93 -0.85 -6.23
N ILE A 567 -13.06 0.36 -5.70
CA ILE A 567 -12.75 1.59 -6.41
C ILE A 567 -11.80 2.47 -5.60
N ILE A 568 -10.68 2.80 -6.23
CA ILE A 568 -9.72 3.78 -5.77
C ILE A 568 -9.96 5.05 -6.60
N SER A 569 -10.47 6.09 -5.96
CA SER A 569 -10.80 7.34 -6.63
C SER A 569 -10.59 8.53 -5.70
N SER A 570 -10.35 9.70 -6.29
CA SER A 570 -10.08 10.90 -5.52
C SER A 570 -11.37 11.52 -4.97
N THR A 571 -11.37 11.83 -3.68
CA THR A 571 -12.47 12.54 -2.99
C THR A 571 -12.57 14.03 -3.38
N ARG A 572 -11.44 14.60 -3.82
CA ARG A 572 -11.27 15.97 -4.33
C ARG A 572 -10.44 15.97 -5.62
N THR A 573 -9.88 17.11 -6.03
CA THR A 573 -9.04 17.23 -7.23
C THR A 573 -7.67 16.59 -6.99
N PRO A 574 -7.26 15.59 -7.79
CA PRO A 574 -5.89 15.07 -7.76
C PRO A 574 -4.91 16.03 -8.41
N TYR A 575 -3.64 15.91 -8.04
CA TYR A 575 -2.54 16.69 -8.63
C TYR A 575 -1.58 15.78 -9.41
N GLY A 576 -1.08 16.28 -10.54
CA GLY A 576 -0.18 15.58 -11.43
C GLY A 576 1.14 16.32 -11.63
N SER A 577 2.09 15.63 -12.23
CA SER A 577 3.38 16.21 -12.64
C SER A 577 3.31 16.62 -14.10
N SER A 578 3.57 17.90 -14.39
CA SER A 578 3.47 18.49 -15.75
C SER A 578 4.38 17.84 -16.81
N ASN A 579 5.42 17.11 -16.39
CA ASN A 579 6.33 16.38 -17.28
C ASN A 579 6.37 14.88 -16.96
N TRP A 580 5.28 14.32 -16.43
CA TRP A 580 5.16 12.87 -16.21
C TRP A 580 5.24 12.11 -17.55
N PRO A 581 5.97 10.96 -17.66
CA PRO A 581 6.68 10.22 -16.60
C PRO A 581 8.15 10.62 -16.42
N SER A 582 8.65 11.62 -17.17
CA SER A 582 10.07 12.05 -17.09
C SER A 582 10.47 12.58 -15.71
N ILE A 583 9.49 13.16 -15.00
CA ILE A 583 9.58 13.54 -13.59
C ILE A 583 8.41 12.86 -12.87
N PRO A 584 8.61 11.65 -12.32
CA PRO A 584 7.57 10.91 -11.64
C PRO A 584 7.16 11.60 -10.32
N GLY A 585 5.91 11.36 -9.92
CA GLY A 585 5.18 12.04 -8.86
C GLY A 585 3.67 12.05 -9.16
N GLY A 586 2.88 12.71 -8.33
CA GLY A 586 1.45 12.92 -8.60
C GLY A 586 0.57 11.67 -8.58
N ALA A 587 -0.69 11.84 -8.99
CA ALA A 587 -1.71 10.80 -9.03
C ALA A 587 -1.39 9.68 -10.03
N GLU A 588 -0.75 10.00 -11.15
CA GLU A 588 -0.34 9.04 -12.17
C GLU A 588 0.64 8.02 -11.60
N SER A 589 1.59 8.45 -10.76
CA SER A 589 2.56 7.53 -10.15
C SER A 589 1.91 6.62 -9.10
N ILE A 590 0.93 7.13 -8.33
CA ILE A 590 0.16 6.29 -7.40
C ILE A 590 -0.62 5.23 -8.17
N CYS A 591 -1.26 5.59 -9.29
CA CYS A 591 -2.00 4.65 -10.14
C CYS A 591 -1.10 3.57 -10.76
N LEU A 592 0.06 3.97 -11.30
CA LEU A 592 1.05 3.05 -11.87
C LEU A 592 1.56 2.08 -10.81
N GLU A 593 1.97 2.58 -9.65
CA GLU A 593 2.52 1.73 -8.59
C GLU A 593 1.42 0.87 -7.95
N PHE A 594 0.18 1.34 -7.80
CA PHE A 594 -0.95 0.52 -7.34
C PHE A 594 -1.13 -0.71 -8.25
N ASN A 595 -1.19 -0.49 -9.57
CA ASN A 595 -1.29 -1.61 -10.52
C ASN A 595 -0.06 -2.52 -10.44
N ARG A 596 1.14 -1.97 -10.20
CA ARG A 596 2.36 -2.77 -10.06
C ARG A 596 2.32 -3.67 -8.84
N TYR A 597 1.95 -3.13 -7.68
CA TYR A 597 1.81 -3.89 -6.44
C TYR A 597 0.69 -4.93 -6.52
N MET A 598 -0.47 -4.55 -7.05
CA MET A 598 -1.61 -5.46 -7.23
C MET A 598 -1.31 -6.60 -8.22
N ILE A 599 -0.80 -6.28 -9.42
CA ILE A 599 -0.66 -7.26 -10.52
C ILE A 599 0.67 -8.01 -10.45
N LYS A 600 1.80 -7.31 -10.33
CA LYS A 600 3.13 -7.96 -10.25
C LYS A 600 3.45 -8.44 -8.84
N GLY A 601 3.11 -7.62 -7.84
CA GLY A 601 3.30 -7.98 -6.42
C GLY A 601 2.29 -9.01 -5.93
N LYS A 602 1.16 -9.19 -6.63
CA LYS A 602 0.03 -10.03 -6.21
C LYS A 602 -0.52 -9.64 -4.84
N GLU A 603 -0.37 -8.37 -4.49
CA GLU A 603 -0.82 -7.84 -3.21
C GLU A 603 -2.35 -7.71 -3.20
N LYS A 604 -2.92 -7.80 -2.01
CA LYS A 604 -4.34 -7.49 -1.81
C LYS A 604 -4.56 -6.01 -2.07
N ILE A 605 -5.76 -5.65 -2.52
CA ILE A 605 -5.98 -4.30 -3.06
C ILE A 605 -5.80 -3.18 -2.02
N GLY A 606 -6.07 -3.46 -0.73
CA GLY A 606 -5.74 -2.54 0.36
C GLY A 606 -4.23 -2.35 0.45
N GLU A 607 -3.48 -3.44 0.54
CA GLU A 607 -2.01 -3.43 0.59
C GLU A 607 -1.43 -2.63 -0.58
N ALA A 608 -1.84 -2.95 -1.81
CA ALA A 608 -1.39 -2.26 -3.02
C ALA A 608 -1.65 -0.74 -2.99
N LEU A 609 -2.77 -0.28 -2.43
CA LEU A 609 -3.06 1.15 -2.32
C LEU A 609 -2.15 1.85 -1.31
N TYR A 610 -1.98 1.27 -0.12
CA TYR A 610 -1.18 1.91 0.92
C TYR A 610 0.32 1.82 0.60
N ASP A 611 0.78 0.70 0.05
CA ASP A 611 2.17 0.48 -0.34
C ASP A 611 2.55 1.32 -1.56
N SER A 612 1.66 1.52 -2.54
CA SER A 612 1.91 2.45 -3.65
C SER A 612 2.02 3.91 -3.18
N LYS A 613 1.17 4.34 -2.25
CA LYS A 613 1.26 5.66 -1.65
C LYS A 613 2.52 5.83 -0.82
N TYR A 614 2.88 4.82 -0.02
CA TYR A 614 4.12 4.81 0.73
C TYR A 614 5.34 4.89 -0.19
N LYS A 615 5.36 4.07 -1.24
CA LYS A 615 6.38 4.11 -2.30
C LYS A 615 6.49 5.52 -2.85
N CYS A 616 5.36 6.16 -3.17
CA CYS A 616 5.33 7.53 -3.64
C CYS A 616 5.86 8.52 -2.60
N ASN A 617 5.43 8.46 -1.33
CA ASN A 617 5.90 9.32 -0.25
C ASN A 617 7.43 9.21 -0.01
N LEU A 618 7.98 8.00 -0.07
CA LEU A 618 9.41 7.77 0.13
C LEU A 618 10.28 8.27 -1.02
N ASN A 619 9.77 8.08 -2.24
CA ASN A 619 10.55 8.26 -3.46
C ASN A 619 10.33 9.65 -4.04
N TYR A 620 9.10 10.15 -4.04
CA TYR A 620 8.78 11.50 -4.47
C TYR A 620 8.75 12.39 -3.23
N SER A 621 9.54 13.46 -3.26
CA SER A 621 9.69 14.27 -2.06
C SER A 621 8.42 15.11 -1.89
N LEU A 622 7.55 14.75 -0.93
CA LEU A 622 6.39 15.54 -0.48
C LEU A 622 6.78 16.92 0.11
N ASN A 623 7.51 17.73 -0.64
CA ASN A 623 7.98 19.06 -0.26
C ASN A 623 7.07 20.17 -0.80
N HIS A 624 5.83 19.81 -1.16
CA HIS A 624 4.81 20.71 -1.63
C HIS A 624 3.42 20.14 -1.29
N TYR A 625 2.49 20.99 -0.85
CA TYR A 625 1.15 20.60 -0.42
C TYR A 625 0.40 19.79 -1.48
N ALA A 626 0.60 20.07 -2.78
CA ALA A 626 -0.11 19.39 -3.86
C ALA A 626 0.19 17.88 -3.95
N GLU A 627 1.46 17.47 -3.77
CA GLU A 627 1.79 16.04 -3.69
C GLU A 627 1.30 15.44 -2.37
N TYR A 628 1.31 16.24 -1.32
CA TYR A 628 0.79 15.88 0.00
C TYR A 628 -0.71 15.58 -0.05
N CYS A 629 -1.52 16.41 -0.72
CA CYS A 629 -2.95 16.19 -0.96
C CYS A 629 -3.27 14.81 -1.55
N ASN A 630 -2.44 14.33 -2.49
CA ASN A 630 -2.66 13.04 -3.14
C ASN A 630 -2.65 11.85 -2.16
N MET A 631 -1.97 11.99 -1.01
CA MET A 631 -1.96 10.97 0.04
C MET A 631 -3.33 10.81 0.72
N PHE A 632 -4.12 11.88 0.79
CA PHE A 632 -5.42 11.91 1.47
C PHE A 632 -6.57 11.55 0.54
N ILE A 633 -6.54 12.00 -0.72
CA ILE A 633 -7.71 11.96 -1.61
C ILE A 633 -8.08 10.55 -2.09
N PHE A 634 -7.10 9.66 -2.31
CA PHE A 634 -7.35 8.33 -2.86
C PHE A 634 -7.74 7.36 -1.76
N ASN A 635 -9.02 7.02 -1.66
CA ASN A 635 -9.51 6.08 -0.64
C ASN A 635 -9.96 4.79 -1.32
N LEU A 636 -9.86 3.66 -0.62
CA LEU A 636 -10.41 2.40 -1.09
C LEU A 636 -11.87 2.28 -0.66
N TYR A 637 -12.79 2.39 -1.62
CA TYR A 637 -14.15 1.92 -1.41
C TYR A 637 -14.24 0.47 -1.89
N GLY A 638 -14.43 -0.46 -0.97
CA GLY A 638 -14.34 -1.89 -1.19
C GLY A 638 -13.69 -2.62 0.00
N ASP A 639 -13.39 -3.89 -0.19
CA ASP A 639 -12.75 -4.74 0.82
C ASP A 639 -11.22 -4.69 0.71
N PRO A 640 -10.50 -4.26 1.75
CA PRO A 640 -9.04 -4.13 1.71
C PRO A 640 -8.29 -5.46 1.59
N SER A 641 -8.91 -6.59 1.94
CA SER A 641 -8.26 -7.89 1.91
C SER A 641 -8.48 -8.67 0.62
N MET A 642 -9.22 -8.10 -0.34
CA MET A 642 -9.55 -8.75 -1.61
C MET A 642 -8.29 -8.92 -2.48
N ILE A 643 -8.17 -10.07 -3.12
CA ILE A 643 -7.12 -10.38 -4.10
C ILE A 643 -7.68 -10.41 -5.53
N LEU A 644 -6.92 -9.88 -6.48
CA LEU A 644 -7.31 -9.79 -7.90
C LEU A 644 -7.59 -11.17 -8.53
N GLU A 645 -6.68 -12.13 -8.31
CA GLU A 645 -6.70 -13.46 -8.93
C GLU A 645 -7.87 -14.35 -8.46
N GLY A 646 -8.59 -13.91 -7.41
CA GLY A 646 -9.51 -14.75 -6.67
C GLY A 646 -8.80 -15.84 -5.85
N VAL A 647 -9.59 -16.60 -5.12
CA VAL A 647 -9.15 -17.72 -4.30
C VAL A 647 -10.04 -18.91 -4.61
N SER A 648 -9.44 -19.96 -5.14
CA SER A 648 -10.12 -21.24 -5.25
C SER A 648 -10.21 -21.88 -3.88
N SER A 649 -11.42 -22.27 -3.50
CA SER A 649 -11.69 -23.02 -2.27
C SER A 649 -11.28 -24.50 -2.39
N SER A 650 -10.30 -24.85 -3.23
CA SER A 650 -9.84 -26.23 -3.35
C SER A 650 -9.05 -26.59 -2.10
N ILE A 651 -9.77 -27.16 -1.14
CA ILE A 651 -9.19 -27.83 -0.01
C ILE A 651 -8.89 -29.26 -0.49
N PRO A 652 -7.65 -29.76 -0.37
CA PRO A 652 -7.35 -31.14 -0.72
C PRO A 652 -8.20 -32.08 0.15
N SER A 653 -8.67 -33.21 -0.38
CA SER A 653 -9.31 -34.25 0.44
C SER A 653 -8.26 -35.23 0.96
N ILE A 654 -8.35 -35.60 2.23
CA ILE A 654 -7.44 -36.58 2.87
C ILE A 654 -8.23 -37.61 3.67
N ASP A 655 -7.85 -38.88 3.56
CA ASP A 655 -8.36 -39.99 4.36
C ASP A 655 -7.23 -40.94 4.77
N ILE A 656 -7.12 -41.28 6.05
CA ILE A 656 -6.24 -42.34 6.56
C ILE A 656 -6.86 -43.71 6.23
N ILE A 657 -6.30 -44.37 5.21
CA ILE A 657 -6.74 -45.71 4.79
C ILE A 657 -6.13 -46.79 5.69
N LYS A 658 -4.91 -46.55 6.17
CA LYS A 658 -4.19 -47.47 7.05
C LYS A 658 -3.47 -46.67 8.15
N PRO A 659 -3.68 -47.03 9.44
CA PRO A 659 -4.55 -48.10 9.92
C PRO A 659 -6.04 -47.73 9.89
N GLY A 660 -6.85 -48.51 9.19
CA GLY A 660 -8.30 -48.55 9.43
C GLY A 660 -8.66 -49.42 10.65
N ASP A 661 -9.94 -49.50 10.99
CA ASP A 661 -10.50 -50.22 12.15
C ASP A 661 -10.22 -51.73 12.14
N ALA A 662 -9.02 -52.11 12.61
CA ALA A 662 -8.54 -53.48 12.63
C ALA A 662 -7.39 -53.73 13.61
N ILE A 663 -7.12 -55.00 13.88
CA ILE A 663 -5.90 -55.47 14.53
C ILE A 663 -4.85 -55.74 13.45
N TYR A 664 -3.67 -55.15 13.60
CA TYR A 664 -2.50 -55.33 12.76
C TYR A 664 -1.38 -56.00 13.54
N PHE A 665 -0.73 -56.98 12.92
CA PHE A 665 0.51 -57.59 13.42
C PHE A 665 1.58 -57.51 12.35
N ASN A 666 2.69 -56.83 12.63
CA ASN A 666 3.78 -56.56 11.69
C ASN A 666 3.25 -56.10 10.33
N ASN A 667 2.48 -55.00 10.34
CA ASN A 667 1.91 -54.34 9.17
C ASN A 667 0.82 -55.13 8.41
N LYS A 668 0.48 -56.35 8.84
CA LYS A 668 -0.59 -57.16 8.25
C LYS A 668 -1.87 -57.07 9.07
N LYS A 669 -2.98 -56.76 8.40
CA LYS A 669 -4.33 -56.83 8.99
C LYS A 669 -4.65 -58.29 9.33
N ILE A 670 -5.05 -58.53 10.57
CA ILE A 670 -5.40 -59.86 11.10
C ILE A 670 -6.92 -60.04 11.16
N MET A 671 -7.63 -59.05 11.69
CA MET A 671 -9.09 -59.05 11.79
C MET A 671 -9.62 -57.63 12.01
N ASP A 672 -10.88 -57.39 11.67
CA ASP A 672 -11.58 -56.12 11.92
C ASP A 672 -11.77 -55.89 13.43
N PHE A 673 -11.66 -54.63 13.86
CA PHE A 673 -11.84 -54.24 15.26
C PHE A 673 -12.12 -52.74 15.34
N SER A 674 -13.03 -52.28 16.20
CA SER A 674 -13.58 -50.91 16.21
C SER A 674 -12.58 -49.79 16.54
N THR A 675 -11.31 -50.10 16.75
CA THR A 675 -10.23 -49.14 16.97
C THR A 675 -8.94 -49.79 16.52
N PRO A 676 -8.05 -49.13 15.78
CA PRO A 676 -6.78 -49.72 15.40
C PRO A 676 -5.99 -50.26 16.60
N ILE A 677 -5.60 -51.54 16.56
CA ILE A 677 -4.61 -52.14 17.46
C ILE A 677 -3.41 -52.57 16.62
N ILE A 678 -2.23 -52.06 16.91
CA ILE A 678 -1.04 -52.21 16.08
C ILE A 678 0.05 -52.89 16.93
N ILE A 679 0.45 -54.10 16.53
CA ILE A 679 1.51 -54.87 17.18
C ILE A 679 2.71 -54.95 16.23
N GLY A 680 3.83 -54.30 16.58
CA GLY A 680 5.00 -54.15 15.69
C GLY A 680 4.84 -53.03 14.65
N PRO A 681 5.74 -52.92 13.65
CA PRO A 681 5.75 -51.82 12.69
C PRO A 681 4.49 -51.80 11.79
N ILE A 682 4.09 -50.62 11.34
CA ILE A 682 2.98 -50.41 10.40
C ILE A 682 3.29 -49.31 9.40
N ASP A 683 2.76 -49.42 8.19
CA ASP A 683 2.73 -48.33 7.23
C ASP A 683 1.43 -47.54 7.43
N VAL A 684 1.57 -46.25 7.76
CA VAL A 684 0.49 -45.27 7.72
C VAL A 684 0.33 -44.86 6.26
N THR A 685 -0.82 -45.14 5.66
CA THR A 685 -1.09 -44.88 4.24
C THR A 685 -2.33 -44.02 4.13
N VAL A 686 -2.25 -42.97 3.33
CA VAL A 686 -3.35 -42.02 3.14
C VAL A 686 -3.78 -41.93 1.69
N ASN A 687 -5.07 -41.69 1.47
CA ASN A 687 -5.58 -41.26 0.18
C ASN A 687 -5.62 -39.74 0.18
N VAL A 688 -4.99 -39.11 -0.81
CA VAL A 688 -5.03 -37.65 -0.95
C VAL A 688 -5.34 -37.28 -2.39
N SER A 689 -6.32 -36.42 -2.58
CA SER A 689 -6.67 -35.85 -3.89
C SER A 689 -6.93 -34.36 -3.82
N ASP A 690 -6.41 -33.66 -4.82
CA ASP A 690 -6.76 -32.28 -5.17
C ASP A 690 -6.92 -32.27 -6.69
N ASN A 691 -8.08 -31.83 -7.17
CA ASN A 691 -8.45 -31.88 -8.59
C ASN A 691 -8.06 -30.62 -9.36
N ILE A 692 -7.46 -29.63 -8.70
CA ILE A 692 -7.20 -28.30 -9.27
C ILE A 692 -5.71 -27.99 -9.26
N TYR A 693 -5.05 -28.04 -8.09
CA TYR A 693 -3.65 -27.61 -7.94
C TYR A 693 -2.68 -28.76 -7.70
N GLY A 694 -3.15 -29.97 -7.41
CA GLY A 694 -2.27 -31.06 -7.01
C GLY A 694 -1.84 -30.96 -5.54
N ILE A 695 -0.99 -31.88 -5.09
CA ILE A 695 -0.58 -31.98 -3.68
C ILE A 695 0.91 -31.69 -3.61
N GLU A 696 1.28 -30.65 -2.85
CA GLU A 696 2.66 -30.24 -2.60
C GLU A 696 3.34 -31.26 -1.68
N ARG A 697 2.72 -31.55 -0.52
CA ARG A 697 3.26 -32.50 0.46
C ARG A 697 2.21 -33.03 1.44
N VAL A 698 2.54 -34.13 2.10
CA VAL A 698 1.75 -34.75 3.16
C VAL A 698 2.61 -34.98 4.40
N GLU A 699 2.19 -34.46 5.54
CA GLU A 699 2.90 -34.54 6.80
C GLU A 699 2.23 -35.52 7.77
N PHE A 700 3.02 -36.37 8.42
CA PHE A 700 2.57 -37.40 9.36
C PHE A 700 3.03 -37.09 10.78
N TYR A 701 2.11 -37.18 11.73
CA TYR A 701 2.31 -36.82 13.12
C TYR A 701 1.89 -37.96 14.06
N ILE A 702 2.60 -38.09 15.18
CA ILE A 702 2.20 -38.91 16.33
C ILE A 702 2.14 -38.01 17.55
N ASP A 703 0.97 -37.94 18.20
CA ASP A 703 0.72 -37.10 19.39
C ASP A 703 1.18 -35.64 19.20
N ASP A 704 0.78 -35.05 18.06
CA ASP A 704 1.13 -33.69 17.61
C ASP A 704 2.61 -33.43 17.30
N GLU A 705 3.48 -34.44 17.36
CA GLU A 705 4.88 -34.34 16.93
C GLU A 705 5.05 -34.80 15.48
N LEU A 706 5.64 -33.95 14.64
CA LEU A 706 5.93 -34.26 13.23
C LEU A 706 6.95 -35.41 13.14
N ARG A 707 6.62 -36.44 12.39
CA ARG A 707 7.47 -37.62 12.17
C ARG A 707 8.00 -37.74 10.76
N TYR A 708 7.22 -37.36 9.75
CA TYR A 708 7.61 -37.49 8.35
C TYR A 708 6.86 -36.50 7.46
N SER A 709 7.48 -36.10 6.35
CA SER A 709 6.87 -35.31 5.29
C SER A 709 7.16 -36.01 3.95
N ASP A 710 6.11 -36.20 3.16
CA ASP A 710 6.13 -36.96 1.91
C ASP A 710 5.65 -36.09 0.76
N GLU A 711 6.49 -35.91 -0.25
CA GLU A 711 6.21 -35.06 -1.42
C GLU A 711 5.83 -35.92 -2.65
N GLU A 712 6.01 -37.25 -2.59
CA GLU A 712 5.80 -38.14 -3.74
C GLU A 712 4.67 -39.17 -3.51
N LYS A 713 3.83 -39.37 -4.54
CA LYS A 713 2.75 -40.40 -4.50
C LYS A 713 3.33 -41.81 -4.73
N PRO A 714 2.81 -42.85 -4.04
CA PRO A 714 1.74 -42.81 -3.05
C PRO A 714 2.22 -42.39 -1.65
N TYR A 715 1.46 -41.51 -0.99
CA TYR A 715 1.83 -40.96 0.30
C TYR A 715 1.74 -42.01 1.43
N SER A 716 2.87 -42.35 2.03
CA SER A 716 2.91 -43.32 3.10
C SER A 716 4.16 -43.19 3.97
N TRP A 717 3.98 -43.37 5.27
CA TRP A 717 5.06 -43.37 6.25
C TRP A 717 5.07 -44.65 7.08
N LYS A 718 6.26 -45.24 7.28
CA LYS A 718 6.43 -46.41 8.14
C LYS A 718 6.65 -45.99 9.59
N TRP A 719 5.70 -46.34 10.45
CA TRP A 719 5.80 -46.20 11.90
C TRP A 719 6.37 -47.48 12.54
N ASP A 720 7.67 -47.46 12.86
CA ASP A 720 8.40 -48.58 13.46
C ASP A 720 8.91 -48.34 14.89
N GLU A 721 8.51 -47.21 15.48
CA GLU A 721 8.87 -46.84 16.84
C GLU A 721 8.25 -47.77 17.88
N LYS A 722 9.04 -48.07 18.91
CA LYS A 722 8.64 -48.92 20.03
C LYS A 722 7.95 -48.10 21.12
N VAL A 723 6.66 -47.86 20.93
CA VAL A 723 5.82 -47.15 21.90
C VAL A 723 4.69 -48.05 22.39
N PHE A 724 4.09 -47.65 23.51
CA PHE A 724 3.05 -48.41 24.19
C PHE A 724 1.88 -47.50 24.51
N PHE A 725 0.68 -48.10 24.57
CA PHE A 725 -0.60 -47.46 24.84
C PHE A 725 -1.20 -46.76 23.63
N LYS A 726 -2.05 -45.77 23.88
CA LYS A 726 -2.89 -45.12 22.90
C LYS A 726 -2.20 -43.86 22.39
N HIS A 727 -2.15 -43.71 21.08
CA HIS A 727 -1.57 -42.57 20.39
C HIS A 727 -2.57 -42.02 19.37
N THR A 728 -2.43 -40.74 19.03
CA THR A 728 -3.14 -40.11 17.92
C THR A 728 -2.22 -40.03 16.71
N ILE A 729 -2.66 -40.63 15.60
CA ILE A 729 -2.03 -40.45 14.29
C ILE A 729 -2.78 -39.30 13.61
N LYS A 730 -2.06 -38.24 13.26
CA LYS A 730 -2.60 -37.10 12.51
C LYS A 730 -1.86 -36.98 11.20
N VAL A 731 -2.58 -36.73 10.11
CA VAL A 731 -1.98 -36.48 8.79
C VAL A 731 -2.53 -35.17 8.23
N VAL A 732 -1.64 -34.36 7.66
CA VAL A 732 -1.97 -33.06 7.06
C VAL A 732 -1.51 -33.05 5.60
N ALA A 733 -2.41 -32.81 4.65
CA ALA A 733 -2.06 -32.64 3.24
C ALA A 733 -2.10 -31.17 2.86
N TYR A 734 -1.07 -30.71 2.14
CA TYR A 734 -0.96 -29.36 1.59
C TYR A 734 -1.02 -29.43 0.06
N ASN A 735 -1.78 -28.54 -0.58
CA ASN A 735 -1.74 -28.35 -2.02
C ASN A 735 -0.72 -27.28 -2.43
N GLU A 736 -0.43 -27.17 -3.73
CA GLU A 736 0.59 -26.25 -4.30
C GLU A 736 0.35 -24.75 -4.02
N ILE A 737 -0.85 -24.40 -3.54
CA ILE A 737 -1.21 -23.02 -3.17
C ILE A 737 -1.29 -22.82 -1.64
N GLY A 738 -0.89 -23.82 -0.85
CA GLY A 738 -0.79 -23.76 0.60
C GLY A 738 -2.08 -24.06 1.38
N ASN A 739 -3.19 -24.40 0.71
CA ASN A 739 -4.39 -24.90 1.40
C ASN A 739 -4.12 -26.28 1.96
N TYR A 740 -4.78 -26.62 3.08
CA TYR A 740 -4.56 -27.90 3.73
C TYR A 740 -5.84 -28.56 4.25
N ALA A 741 -5.76 -29.87 4.43
CA ALA A 741 -6.77 -30.67 5.12
C ALA A 741 -6.11 -31.65 6.09
N ILE A 742 -6.87 -32.06 7.10
CA ILE A 742 -6.40 -32.89 8.21
C ILE A 742 -7.31 -34.11 8.34
N ASP A 743 -6.71 -35.28 8.58
CA ASP A 743 -7.42 -36.45 9.11
C ASP A 743 -6.67 -37.03 10.32
N GLU A 744 -7.41 -37.62 11.25
CA GLU A 744 -6.89 -38.12 12.52
C GLU A 744 -7.54 -39.45 12.93
N THR A 745 -6.72 -40.37 13.43
CA THR A 745 -7.21 -41.61 14.04
C THR A 745 -6.45 -41.97 15.31
N ARG A 746 -7.13 -42.65 16.24
CA ARG A 746 -6.55 -43.08 17.51
C ARG A 746 -6.24 -44.56 17.45
N ALA A 747 -5.00 -44.93 17.72
CA ALA A 747 -4.53 -46.31 17.68
C ALA A 747 -3.90 -46.76 19.00
N TRP A 748 -4.13 -48.01 19.37
CA TRP A 748 -3.35 -48.69 20.41
C TRP A 748 -2.10 -49.30 19.78
N LYS A 749 -0.92 -48.91 20.24
CA LYS A 749 0.37 -49.43 19.76
C LYS A 749 1.01 -50.31 20.84
N PHE A 750 1.54 -51.45 20.41
CA PHE A 750 2.33 -52.35 21.23
C PHE A 750 3.56 -52.80 20.45
N LEU A 751 4.74 -52.59 21.05
CA LEU A 751 6.07 -53.03 20.56
C LEU A 751 6.62 -52.30 19.34
#